data_AF-A0A835K9M6-F1
#
_entry.id   AF-A0A835K9M6-F1
#
_cell.length_a   1.000
_cell.length_b   1.000
_cell.length_c   1.000
_cell.angle_alpha   90.00
_cell.angle_beta   90.00
_cell.angle_gamma   90.00
#
_symmetry.space_group_name_H-M   'P 1'
#
loop_
_entity.id
_entity.type
_entity.pdbx_description
1 polymer ?
#
loop_
_entity_poly.entity_id
_entity_poly.type
_entity_poly.pdbx_seq_one_letter_code
_entity_poly.pdbx_strand_id
1 'polypeptide(L)'
;MDSNSPQPESTPVAPSSDPLTNQFTSLNDLAHELTSLQDLANRGSWLSILDKVNRARSLSLLNTPHDHLTYLAYIVLSLTKLRRFQEAQTELDSLDDFNSHHYRYETYPKIYHNRSGSMVPFSLRWLHALLPIKLGNRQEGLDRFYLLLDFVREKLNRNGNDESVKVWRKREVFVVNHIINQHLSNKEFSVCLDLINALISRGNSDPVLLSKLGYVQMQIGDLDGANVSFGKVEKMASESVENESGLRNLASRNKALVYLVGKDYLSAVREYDECIERDAMDFVAINNKAICLMYLRDLSDSIKVLENSLERVPTVALNETLIVNLCSMYELAYVNHSDNKRTLSNWIARVAPDDFDSSLGNTGDKLSKCFKLVRNEVGTMLVSHLRQGNNQMQNIPDEPRRKSRKPLTYSVMEVNIFARSHCGIACMRDFEAKGLDFVYIDKMIPLEATRQLQLSRISVVVKAESRSEEMQVDTSLSPRVTAVKPSKTVAITDQATALAQAGVPVIRLAAGEPDFDTPAVIAEAGINAIREGYTRYTPNAGTQELRVAICQKLKEENGISYKPDEVLVSNGAKQSIYQAILAVCSPGDEVIIPAPFWVSYPEMARLADATPVILPTSISENFLLDSKQLESKLNEKSRLLILCSPSNPTGSVYPKKLLEEIAKIVAKHPRLLVLSDEIYEHIIYAPATHTSFASLPGMWDRTLTVNGFSKAFAMTGWRLGYLAGPKHFVAACNKIQSQLTSGASSISQKAGVAALGLGYAGGEAVSTMVKAFRERRDFLIKSFGEMEGVGISEPLGAFYLFIDFSSYYGAEVEGFGKIEDSDSLCRYLLDQAQVALVPGVAFGDDSCIRISYAASLTTLQAAVERIKKALLPLKSAVPV
;
A
#
# COMPACT_ATOMS: atom_id res chain seq x y z
N MET A 1 -47.82 -66.18 32.35
CA MET A 1 -46.79 -66.08 33.40
C MET A 1 -45.46 -66.47 32.77
N ASP A 2 -44.49 -65.63 32.48
CA ASP A 2 -44.38 -64.17 32.52
C ASP A 2 -43.39 -63.78 31.42
N SER A 3 -43.82 -62.94 30.49
CA SER A 3 -42.95 -62.22 29.56
C SER A 3 -42.64 -60.87 30.18
N ASN A 4 -41.53 -60.76 30.92
CA ASN A 4 -40.95 -59.49 31.33
C ASN A 4 -39.50 -59.69 31.77
N SER A 5 -38.56 -59.29 30.92
CA SER A 5 -37.18 -58.98 31.31
C SER A 5 -36.89 -57.55 30.82
N PRO A 6 -36.28 -56.68 31.64
CA PRO A 6 -36.40 -55.23 31.47
C PRO A 6 -35.47 -54.69 30.37
N GLN A 7 -35.94 -53.68 29.63
CA GLN A 7 -35.05 -52.80 28.88
C GLN A 7 -34.10 -52.09 29.87
N PRO A 8 -32.79 -51.94 29.55
CA PRO A 8 -31.94 -51.05 30.33
C PRO A 8 -32.39 -49.62 30.04
N GLU A 9 -32.89 -48.94 31.08
CA GLU A 9 -33.11 -47.51 31.08
C GLU A 9 -31.82 -46.81 30.65
N SER A 10 -31.86 -46.10 29.51
CA SER A 10 -30.83 -45.13 29.16
C SER A 10 -30.90 -44.00 30.18
N THR A 11 -30.00 -44.03 31.16
CA THR A 11 -29.75 -42.88 32.03
C THR A 11 -29.46 -41.66 31.15
N PRO A 12 -30.12 -40.51 31.35
CA PRO A 12 -29.76 -39.28 30.67
C PRO A 12 -28.33 -38.94 31.08
N VAL A 13 -27.40 -38.94 30.12
CA VAL A 13 -26.04 -38.44 30.34
C VAL A 13 -26.18 -36.99 30.81
N ALA A 14 -25.70 -36.70 32.01
CA ALA A 14 -25.66 -35.35 32.55
C ALA A 14 -25.01 -34.41 31.52
N PRO A 15 -25.52 -33.17 31.32
CA PRO A 15 -24.93 -32.25 30.36
C PRO A 15 -23.44 -32.08 30.67
N SER A 16 -22.60 -32.58 29.78
CA SER A 16 -21.16 -32.41 29.86
C SER A 16 -20.83 -30.92 29.76
N SER A 17 -19.78 -30.50 30.46
CA SER A 17 -19.26 -29.15 30.29
C SER A 17 -18.72 -28.96 28.87
N ASP A 18 -19.09 -27.85 28.24
CA ASP A 18 -18.54 -27.36 26.96
C ASP A 18 -17.91 -25.98 27.20
N PRO A 19 -16.58 -25.78 27.06
CA PRO A 19 -15.61 -26.83 26.76
C PRO A 19 -15.58 -27.87 27.88
N LEU A 20 -15.02 -29.05 27.58
CA LEU A 20 -14.71 -30.06 28.59
C LEU A 20 -13.92 -29.38 29.73
N THR A 21 -14.19 -29.78 30.97
CA THR A 21 -13.52 -29.23 32.18
C THR A 21 -12.93 -30.34 33.06
N ASN A 22 -12.82 -31.56 32.53
CA ASN A 22 -12.37 -32.72 33.31
C ASN A 22 -10.84 -32.75 33.40
N GLN A 23 -10.30 -33.05 34.57
CA GLN A 23 -8.85 -33.15 34.78
C GLN A 23 -8.29 -34.38 34.04
N PHE A 24 -7.48 -34.16 33.01
CA PHE A 24 -6.73 -35.23 32.34
C PHE A 24 -5.51 -35.65 33.15
N THR A 25 -5.14 -36.92 33.11
CA THR A 25 -3.95 -37.42 33.81
C THR A 25 -2.68 -36.92 33.11
N SER A 26 -2.67 -36.86 31.77
CA SER A 26 -1.61 -36.32 30.92
C SER A 26 -2.18 -35.58 29.69
N LEU A 27 -1.43 -34.61 29.15
CA LEU A 27 -1.78 -33.94 27.88
C LEU A 27 -1.73 -34.91 26.68
N ASN A 28 -0.92 -35.96 26.78
CA ASN A 28 -0.83 -37.00 25.76
C ASN A 28 -2.05 -37.96 25.75
N ASP A 29 -2.95 -37.85 26.75
CA ASP A 29 -4.23 -38.59 26.76
C ASP A 29 -5.26 -37.98 25.79
N LEU A 30 -4.95 -36.81 25.22
CA LEU A 30 -5.84 -36.07 24.33
C LEU A 30 -5.37 -36.01 22.88
N ALA A 31 -4.06 -35.95 22.66
CA ALA A 31 -3.47 -36.17 21.36
C ALA A 31 -2.04 -36.71 21.46
N HIS A 32 -1.61 -37.45 20.43
CA HIS A 32 -0.27 -38.05 20.37
C HIS A 32 0.85 -37.01 20.55
N GLU A 33 1.81 -37.24 21.47
CA GLU A 33 3.00 -36.38 21.74
C GLU A 33 2.75 -34.87 21.89
N LEU A 34 1.56 -34.50 22.35
CA LEU A 34 1.11 -33.12 22.43
C LEU A 34 1.92 -32.25 23.39
N THR A 35 2.42 -32.81 24.49
CA THR A 35 3.33 -32.09 25.40
C THR A 35 4.58 -31.60 24.66
N SER A 36 5.10 -32.39 23.72
CA SER A 36 6.28 -32.00 22.94
C SER A 36 5.97 -30.89 21.94
N LEU A 37 4.78 -30.88 21.32
CA LEU A 37 4.35 -29.79 20.43
C LEU A 37 4.18 -28.48 21.21
N GLN A 38 3.61 -28.55 22.42
CA GLN A 38 3.48 -27.38 23.29
C GLN A 38 4.85 -26.84 23.72
N ASP A 39 5.79 -27.72 24.09
CA ASP A 39 7.14 -27.31 24.48
C ASP A 39 7.90 -26.62 23.34
N LEU A 40 7.79 -27.14 22.11
CA LEU A 40 8.38 -26.51 20.93
C LEU A 40 7.76 -25.15 20.63
N ALA A 41 6.44 -25.03 20.79
CA ALA A 41 5.73 -23.78 20.55
C ALA A 41 6.07 -22.72 21.62
N ASN A 42 6.22 -23.12 22.88
CA ASN A 42 6.65 -22.25 23.98
C ASN A 42 8.07 -21.72 23.76
N ARG A 43 8.91 -22.47 23.03
CA ARG A 43 10.28 -22.07 22.66
C ARG A 43 10.35 -21.33 21.32
N GLY A 44 9.21 -21.10 20.65
CA GLY A 44 9.17 -20.46 19.33
C GLY A 44 9.79 -21.29 18.19
N SER A 45 9.91 -22.61 18.35
CA SER A 45 10.52 -23.52 17.37
C SER A 45 9.48 -24.01 16.34
N TRP A 46 8.93 -23.08 15.56
CA TRP A 46 7.86 -23.31 14.59
C TRP A 46 8.25 -24.23 13.44
N LEU A 47 9.49 -24.18 12.94
CA LEU A 47 9.98 -25.11 11.91
C LEU A 47 10.03 -26.54 12.44
N SER A 48 10.49 -26.72 13.68
CA SER A 48 10.53 -28.04 14.33
C SER A 48 9.13 -28.62 14.56
N ILE A 49 8.12 -27.77 14.78
CA ILE A 49 6.72 -28.22 14.82
C ILE A 49 6.28 -28.74 13.46
N LEU A 50 6.55 -28.03 12.36
CA LEU A 50 6.19 -28.50 11.01
C LEU A 50 6.85 -29.84 10.69
N ASP A 51 8.13 -30.00 11.01
CA ASP A 51 8.85 -31.27 10.80
C ASP A 51 8.25 -32.41 11.63
N LYS A 52 7.95 -32.14 12.91
CA LYS A 52 7.34 -33.14 13.80
C LYS A 52 5.97 -33.58 13.31
N VAL A 53 5.14 -32.63 12.85
CA VAL A 53 3.81 -32.94 12.31
C VAL A 53 3.92 -33.71 10.98
N ASN A 54 4.81 -33.32 10.08
CA ASN A 54 5.05 -34.04 8.82
C ASN A 54 5.50 -35.48 9.08
N ARG A 55 6.38 -35.68 10.06
CA ARG A 55 6.84 -37.01 10.48
C ARG A 55 5.69 -37.84 11.04
N ALA A 56 4.86 -37.27 11.91
CA ALA A 56 3.68 -37.94 12.47
C ALA A 56 2.66 -38.33 11.39
N ARG A 57 2.39 -37.47 10.41
CA ARG A 57 1.56 -37.77 9.22
C ARG A 57 2.17 -38.91 8.40
N SER A 58 3.47 -38.86 8.09
CA SER A 58 4.15 -39.88 7.27
C SER A 58 4.17 -41.28 7.92
N LEU A 59 4.24 -41.32 9.25
CA LEU A 59 4.25 -42.55 10.04
C LEU A 59 2.84 -43.00 10.45
N SER A 60 1.79 -42.30 10.00
CA SER A 60 0.37 -42.58 10.34
C SER A 60 0.12 -42.67 11.85
N LEU A 61 0.74 -41.78 12.64
CA LEU A 61 0.64 -41.79 14.11
C LEU A 61 -0.62 -41.09 14.64
N LEU A 62 -1.35 -40.37 13.78
CA LEU A 62 -2.59 -39.69 14.13
C LEU A 62 -3.77 -40.63 13.87
N ASN A 63 -4.40 -41.12 14.94
CA ASN A 63 -5.34 -42.24 14.83
C ASN A 63 -6.80 -41.83 15.08
N THR A 64 -7.04 -40.62 15.60
CA THR A 64 -8.40 -40.15 15.91
C THR A 64 -8.72 -38.81 15.23
N PRO A 65 -9.99 -38.48 14.98
CA PRO A 65 -10.38 -37.18 14.42
C PRO A 65 -9.87 -35.98 15.24
N HIS A 66 -9.87 -36.10 16.57
CA HIS A 66 -9.34 -35.08 17.48
C HIS A 66 -7.82 -34.89 17.33
N ASP A 67 -7.04 -35.95 17.09
CA ASP A 67 -5.60 -35.84 16.82
C ASP A 67 -5.33 -34.99 15.58
N HIS A 68 -6.09 -35.25 14.51
CA HIS A 68 -5.94 -34.55 13.24
C HIS A 68 -6.26 -33.06 13.37
N LEU A 69 -7.36 -32.71 14.05
CA LEU A 69 -7.73 -31.31 14.31
C LEU A 69 -6.72 -30.59 15.21
N THR A 70 -6.20 -31.28 16.23
CA THR A 70 -5.20 -30.71 17.15
C THR A 70 -3.88 -30.44 16.42
N TYR A 71 -3.39 -31.42 15.65
CA TYR A 71 -2.16 -31.25 14.86
C TYR A 71 -2.32 -30.18 13.78
N LEU A 72 -3.48 -30.13 13.12
CA LEU A 72 -3.80 -29.07 12.16
C LEU A 72 -3.73 -27.67 12.80
N ALA A 73 -4.21 -27.51 14.03
CA ALA A 73 -4.10 -26.24 14.76
C ALA A 73 -2.63 -25.82 14.94
N TYR A 74 -1.72 -26.74 15.24
CA TYR A 74 -0.29 -26.47 15.34
C TYR A 74 0.37 -26.19 13.99
N ILE A 75 -0.07 -26.83 12.91
CA ILE A 75 0.42 -26.54 11.55
C ILE A 75 0.01 -25.13 11.14
N VAL A 76 -1.29 -24.83 11.20
CA VAL A 76 -1.83 -23.52 10.79
C VAL A 76 -1.22 -22.41 11.64
N LEU A 77 -1.07 -22.64 12.96
CA LEU A 77 -0.38 -21.71 13.85
C LEU A 77 1.10 -21.53 13.46
N SER A 78 1.84 -22.60 13.22
CA SER A 78 3.25 -22.55 12.83
C SER A 78 3.45 -21.86 11.48
N LEU A 79 2.64 -22.19 10.47
CA LEU A 79 2.65 -21.53 9.16
C LEU A 79 2.30 -20.04 9.29
N THR A 80 1.31 -19.70 10.12
CA THR A 80 0.96 -18.30 10.41
C THR A 80 2.11 -17.56 11.08
N LYS A 81 2.80 -18.18 12.04
CA LYS A 81 3.98 -17.61 12.72
C LYS A 81 5.17 -17.46 11.78
N LEU A 82 5.35 -18.39 10.85
CA LEU A 82 6.34 -18.34 9.79
C LEU A 82 5.94 -17.47 8.58
N ARG A 83 4.79 -16.78 8.65
CA ARG A 83 4.20 -15.95 7.57
C ARG A 83 3.87 -16.65 6.27
N ARG A 84 3.76 -17.96 6.30
CA ARG A 84 3.28 -18.78 5.19
C ARG A 84 1.75 -18.77 5.18
N PHE A 85 1.15 -17.57 5.09
CA PHE A 85 -0.28 -17.35 5.29
C PHE A 85 -1.14 -18.06 4.24
N GLN A 86 -0.67 -18.11 2.99
CA GLN A 86 -1.38 -18.81 1.92
C GLN A 86 -1.42 -20.33 2.17
N GLU A 87 -0.34 -20.90 2.67
CA GLU A 87 -0.26 -22.31 3.02
C GLU A 87 -1.10 -22.62 4.27
N ALA A 88 -1.09 -21.72 5.26
CA ALA A 88 -1.95 -21.80 6.43
C ALA A 88 -3.45 -21.76 6.05
N GLN A 89 -3.82 -20.91 5.09
CA GLN A 89 -5.18 -20.83 4.55
C GLN A 89 -5.54 -22.11 3.79
N THR A 90 -4.63 -22.65 2.99
CA THR A 90 -4.85 -23.91 2.25
C THR A 90 -5.10 -25.09 3.19
N GLU A 91 -4.36 -25.18 4.30
CA GLU A 91 -4.59 -26.20 5.33
C GLU A 91 -5.97 -26.03 6.00
N LEU A 92 -6.47 -24.80 6.20
CA LEU A 92 -7.81 -24.56 6.73
C LEU A 92 -8.93 -24.81 5.71
N ASP A 93 -8.72 -24.50 4.44
CA ASP A 93 -9.70 -24.70 3.37
C ASP A 93 -9.98 -26.20 3.13
N SER A 94 -9.13 -27.08 3.67
CA SER A 94 -9.36 -28.53 3.69
C SER A 94 -10.44 -28.98 4.70
N LEU A 95 -10.89 -28.09 5.60
CA LEU A 95 -11.93 -28.40 6.58
C LEU A 95 -13.32 -28.01 6.07
N ASP A 96 -14.30 -28.89 6.29
CA ASP A 96 -15.72 -28.54 6.21
C ASP A 96 -16.13 -27.48 7.26
N ASP A 97 -17.38 -27.01 7.20
CA ASP A 97 -17.99 -26.13 8.22
C ASP A 97 -17.68 -26.64 9.64
N PHE A 98 -17.10 -25.78 10.49
CA PHE A 98 -16.73 -26.09 11.88
C PHE A 98 -17.93 -26.48 12.76
N ASN A 99 -19.16 -26.27 12.31
CA ASN A 99 -20.38 -26.69 12.99
C ASN A 99 -20.95 -28.01 12.44
N SER A 100 -20.29 -28.62 11.45
CA SER A 100 -20.66 -29.93 10.88
C SER A 100 -20.75 -31.01 11.95
N HIS A 101 -21.72 -31.91 11.79
CA HIS A 101 -21.91 -33.06 12.68
C HIS A 101 -20.65 -33.94 12.75
N HIS A 102 -19.85 -34.00 11.69
CA HIS A 102 -18.59 -34.75 11.66
C HIS A 102 -17.58 -34.29 12.72
N TYR A 103 -17.62 -33.03 13.17
CA TYR A 103 -16.69 -32.52 14.17
C TYR A 103 -17.22 -32.59 15.61
N ARG A 104 -18.19 -33.45 15.89
CA ARG A 104 -18.77 -33.64 17.22
C ARG A 104 -18.34 -34.97 17.84
N TYR A 105 -18.01 -34.99 19.13
CA TYR A 105 -17.57 -36.21 19.82
C TYR A 105 -18.63 -37.33 19.72
N GLU A 106 -19.91 -36.96 19.74
CA GLU A 106 -21.09 -37.82 19.65
C GLU A 106 -21.15 -38.63 18.35
N THR A 107 -20.45 -38.20 17.31
CA THR A 107 -20.36 -38.88 16.01
C THR A 107 -19.48 -40.13 16.07
N TYR A 108 -18.57 -40.22 17.06
CA TYR A 108 -17.64 -41.34 17.21
C TYR A 108 -17.77 -42.02 18.58
N PRO A 109 -18.94 -42.59 18.91
CA PRO A 109 -19.22 -43.14 20.23
C PRO A 109 -18.32 -44.34 20.58
N LYS A 110 -17.74 -45.01 19.58
CA LYS A 110 -16.78 -46.12 19.74
C LYS A 110 -15.37 -45.66 20.13
N ILE A 111 -15.03 -44.40 19.86
CA ILE A 111 -13.70 -43.82 20.11
C ILE A 111 -13.76 -42.93 21.35
N TYR A 112 -14.78 -42.08 21.45
CA TYR A 112 -14.94 -41.10 22.53
C TYR A 112 -16.10 -41.47 23.46
N HIS A 113 -15.89 -42.49 24.29
CA HIS A 113 -16.86 -42.89 25.31
C HIS A 113 -17.09 -41.72 26.29
N ASN A 114 -18.36 -41.38 26.52
CA ASN A 114 -18.79 -40.34 27.48
C ASN A 114 -18.30 -38.90 27.16
N ARG A 115 -17.96 -38.57 25.91
CA ARG A 115 -17.68 -37.18 25.49
C ARG A 115 -18.80 -36.64 24.59
N SER A 116 -19.10 -35.36 24.75
CA SER A 116 -20.05 -34.62 23.92
C SER A 116 -19.54 -33.20 23.67
N GLY A 117 -19.98 -32.58 22.58
CA GLY A 117 -19.54 -31.24 22.18
C GLY A 117 -18.62 -31.22 20.94
N SER A 118 -18.12 -30.02 20.64
CA SER A 118 -17.26 -29.78 19.46
C SER A 118 -15.84 -30.29 19.70
N MET A 119 -15.30 -31.04 18.74
CA MET A 119 -13.90 -31.43 18.68
C MET A 119 -13.00 -30.33 18.10
N VAL A 120 -13.57 -29.34 17.41
CA VAL A 120 -12.82 -28.24 16.78
C VAL A 120 -12.16 -27.37 17.85
N PRO A 121 -10.81 -27.27 17.89
CA PRO A 121 -10.11 -26.36 18.78
C PRO A 121 -10.54 -24.91 18.58
N PHE A 122 -10.70 -24.17 19.67
CA PHE A 122 -11.05 -22.75 19.59
C PHE A 122 -10.00 -21.92 18.81
N SER A 123 -8.74 -22.34 18.89
CA SER A 123 -7.63 -21.76 18.12
C SER A 123 -7.83 -21.83 16.61
N LEU A 124 -8.43 -22.91 16.07
CA LEU A 124 -8.76 -23.01 14.64
C LEU A 124 -9.85 -22.01 14.24
N ARG A 125 -10.87 -21.83 15.09
CA ARG A 125 -11.93 -20.82 14.85
C ARG A 125 -11.35 -19.41 14.82
N TRP A 126 -10.41 -19.14 15.72
CA TRP A 126 -9.67 -17.88 15.76
C TRP A 126 -8.76 -17.70 14.54
N LEU A 127 -7.97 -18.71 14.16
CA LEU A 127 -7.07 -18.66 12.99
C LEU A 127 -7.86 -18.46 11.70
N HIS A 128 -9.02 -19.10 11.56
CA HIS A 128 -9.93 -18.92 10.43
C HIS A 128 -10.46 -17.49 10.30
N ALA A 129 -10.68 -16.79 11.43
CA ALA A 129 -11.04 -15.36 11.41
C ALA A 129 -9.83 -14.46 11.16
N LEU A 130 -8.65 -14.84 11.67
CA LEU A 130 -7.43 -14.04 11.57
C LEU A 130 -6.80 -14.04 10.17
N LEU A 131 -6.77 -15.17 9.48
CA LEU A 131 -6.00 -15.36 8.25
C LEU A 131 -6.42 -14.45 7.09
N PRO A 132 -7.72 -14.21 6.82
CA PRO A 132 -8.14 -13.24 5.80
C PRO A 132 -7.56 -11.85 6.04
N ILE A 133 -7.48 -11.40 7.30
CA ILE A 133 -6.85 -10.12 7.66
C ILE A 133 -5.36 -10.14 7.31
N LYS A 134 -4.67 -11.25 7.57
CA LYS A 134 -3.24 -11.41 7.23
C LYS A 134 -2.99 -11.46 5.72
N LEU A 135 -3.95 -11.95 4.94
CA LEU A 135 -3.94 -11.97 3.48
C LEU A 135 -4.40 -10.64 2.84
N GLY A 136 -4.79 -9.66 3.65
CA GLY A 136 -5.21 -8.33 3.17
C GLY A 136 -6.72 -8.17 2.97
N ASN A 137 -7.52 -9.22 3.21
CA ASN A 137 -8.98 -9.15 3.21
C ASN A 137 -9.52 -8.82 4.61
N ARG A 138 -9.42 -7.55 4.99
CA ARG A 138 -9.84 -7.07 6.32
C ARG A 138 -11.33 -7.31 6.60
N GLN A 139 -12.19 -7.02 5.63
CA GLN A 139 -13.65 -7.07 5.82
C GLN A 139 -14.09 -8.50 6.14
N GLU A 140 -13.67 -9.46 5.32
CA GLU A 140 -13.96 -10.87 5.55
C GLU A 140 -13.46 -11.35 6.91
N GLY A 141 -12.26 -10.94 7.33
CA GLY A 141 -11.74 -11.31 8.64
C GLY A 141 -12.54 -10.71 9.80
N LEU A 142 -12.95 -9.44 9.69
CA LEU A 142 -13.82 -8.80 10.69
C LEU A 142 -15.17 -9.51 10.77
N ASP A 143 -15.80 -9.82 9.62
CA ASP A 143 -17.06 -10.55 9.57
C ASP A 143 -16.93 -11.91 10.30
N ARG A 144 -15.85 -12.66 10.02
CA ARG A 144 -15.56 -13.92 10.71
C ARG A 144 -15.29 -13.74 12.21
N PHE A 145 -14.66 -12.64 12.63
CA PHE A 145 -14.45 -12.34 14.05
C PHE A 145 -15.77 -12.01 14.77
N TYR A 146 -16.68 -11.27 14.13
CA TYR A 146 -18.01 -10.99 14.68
C TYR A 146 -18.86 -12.27 14.76
N LEU A 147 -18.80 -13.14 13.74
CA LEU A 147 -19.42 -14.48 13.80
C LEU A 147 -18.85 -15.34 14.94
N LEU A 148 -17.53 -15.30 15.14
CA LEU A 148 -16.88 -16.00 16.26
C LEU A 148 -17.30 -15.41 17.62
N LEU A 149 -17.47 -14.08 17.71
CA LEU A 149 -17.95 -13.42 18.91
C LEU A 149 -19.38 -13.84 19.25
N ASP A 150 -20.26 -13.92 18.27
CA ASP A 150 -21.63 -14.39 18.45
C ASP A 150 -21.67 -15.85 18.90
N PHE A 151 -20.84 -16.71 18.28
CA PHE A 151 -20.66 -18.09 18.74
C PHE A 151 -20.22 -18.17 20.21
N VAL A 152 -19.23 -17.36 20.62
CA VAL A 152 -18.78 -17.33 22.03
C VAL A 152 -19.89 -16.86 22.97
N ARG A 153 -20.64 -15.82 22.58
CA ARG A 153 -21.75 -15.28 23.37
C ARG A 153 -22.90 -16.26 23.50
N GLU A 154 -23.19 -17.03 22.46
CA GLU A 154 -24.18 -18.11 22.52
C GLU A 154 -23.83 -19.14 23.61
N LYS A 155 -22.53 -19.45 23.77
CA LYS A 155 -22.04 -20.38 24.80
C LYS A 155 -22.15 -19.81 26.21
N LEU A 156 -21.99 -18.51 26.38
CA LEU A 156 -22.22 -17.82 27.66
C LEU A 156 -23.69 -17.78 28.08
N ASN A 157 -24.62 -17.86 27.12
CA ASN A 157 -26.06 -17.84 27.39
C ASN A 157 -26.63 -19.21 27.82
N ARG A 158 -25.86 -20.29 27.69
CA ARG A 158 -26.26 -21.64 28.12
C ARG A 158 -25.90 -21.83 29.60
N ASN A 159 -26.80 -22.39 30.42
CA ASN A 159 -26.57 -22.69 31.84
C ASN A 159 -25.49 -23.78 32.03
N GLY A 160 -24.22 -23.42 31.88
CA GLY A 160 -23.06 -24.28 32.10
C GLY A 160 -22.55 -24.24 33.55
N ASN A 161 -21.60 -25.12 33.89
CA ASN A 161 -20.92 -25.08 35.19
C ASN A 161 -20.08 -23.78 35.35
N ASP A 162 -19.76 -23.40 36.59
CA ASP A 162 -19.06 -22.15 36.90
C ASP A 162 -17.67 -22.02 36.21
N GLU A 163 -17.00 -23.14 35.95
CA GLU A 163 -15.69 -23.16 35.28
C GLU A 163 -15.80 -22.98 33.75
N SER A 164 -16.71 -23.66 33.07
CA SER A 164 -16.97 -23.51 31.64
C SER A 164 -17.37 -22.07 31.28
N VAL A 165 -18.19 -21.43 32.11
CA VAL A 165 -18.59 -20.02 31.93
C VAL A 165 -17.38 -19.10 32.05
N LYS A 166 -16.45 -19.34 32.99
CA LYS A 166 -15.20 -18.58 33.12
C LYS A 166 -14.34 -18.71 31.85
N VAL A 167 -14.23 -19.90 31.28
CA VAL A 167 -13.45 -20.13 30.04
C VAL A 167 -14.06 -19.37 28.86
N TRP A 168 -15.37 -19.46 28.65
CA TRP A 168 -16.03 -18.73 27.57
C TRP A 168 -15.97 -17.21 27.75
N ARG A 169 -16.01 -16.72 29.00
CA ARG A 169 -15.85 -15.30 29.28
C ARG A 169 -14.45 -14.80 28.93
N LYS A 170 -13.41 -15.58 29.24
CA LYS A 170 -12.04 -15.30 28.77
C LYS A 170 -11.95 -15.27 27.24
N ARG A 171 -12.64 -16.18 26.54
CA ARG A 171 -12.71 -16.20 25.07
C ARG A 171 -13.47 -14.99 24.50
N GLU A 172 -14.53 -14.52 25.15
CA GLU A 172 -15.27 -13.31 24.71
C GLU A 172 -14.34 -12.10 24.74
N VAL A 173 -13.67 -11.90 25.87
CA VAL A 173 -12.70 -10.81 26.04
C VAL A 173 -11.59 -10.91 25.01
N PHE A 174 -11.09 -12.12 24.75
CA PHE A 174 -10.05 -12.37 23.76
C PHE A 174 -10.47 -11.99 22.32
N VAL A 175 -11.67 -12.39 21.89
CA VAL A 175 -12.19 -12.09 20.55
C VAL A 175 -12.48 -10.60 20.40
N VAL A 176 -13.14 -9.98 21.38
CA VAL A 176 -13.43 -8.54 21.34
C VAL A 176 -12.14 -7.73 21.35
N ASN A 177 -11.12 -8.13 22.10
CA ASN A 177 -9.80 -7.49 22.07
C ASN A 177 -9.16 -7.54 20.68
N HIS A 178 -9.31 -8.64 19.94
CA HIS A 178 -8.84 -8.71 18.55
C HIS A 178 -9.60 -7.75 17.64
N ILE A 179 -10.92 -7.70 17.75
CA ILE A 179 -11.77 -6.76 16.99
C ILE A 179 -11.36 -5.30 17.29
N ILE A 180 -11.22 -4.94 18.57
CA ILE A 180 -10.74 -3.62 19.00
C ILE A 180 -9.37 -3.32 18.39
N ASN A 181 -8.43 -4.26 18.42
CA ASN A 181 -7.09 -4.04 17.84
C ASN A 181 -7.15 -3.79 16.32
N GLN A 182 -8.10 -4.42 15.60
CA GLN A 182 -8.30 -4.19 14.17
C GLN A 182 -8.93 -2.82 13.87
N HIS A 183 -9.86 -2.35 14.70
CA HIS A 183 -10.42 -1.00 14.56
C HIS A 183 -9.38 0.06 14.97
N LEU A 184 -8.62 -0.19 16.04
CA LEU A 184 -7.58 0.71 16.56
C LEU A 184 -6.44 0.90 15.55
N SER A 185 -5.99 -0.16 14.89
CA SER A 185 -4.95 -0.07 13.85
C SER A 185 -5.39 0.78 12.64
N ASN A 186 -6.71 0.85 12.38
CA ASN A 186 -7.33 1.65 11.32
C ASN A 186 -7.83 3.03 11.80
N LYS A 187 -7.53 3.43 13.04
CA LYS A 187 -7.93 4.72 13.64
C LYS A 187 -9.44 4.91 13.77
N GLU A 188 -10.20 3.82 13.86
CA GLU A 188 -11.66 3.82 14.04
C GLU A 188 -11.99 3.91 15.54
N PHE A 189 -11.58 5.02 16.18
CA PHE A 189 -11.61 5.17 17.64
C PHE A 189 -13.00 5.14 18.28
N SER A 190 -14.03 5.60 17.56
CA SER A 190 -15.43 5.56 18.03
C SER A 190 -15.90 4.13 18.26
N VAL A 191 -15.65 3.24 17.29
CA VAL A 191 -16.01 1.82 17.37
C VAL A 191 -15.24 1.14 18.51
N CYS A 192 -13.96 1.46 18.69
CA CYS A 192 -13.18 0.98 19.82
C CYS A 192 -13.80 1.39 21.17
N LEU A 193 -14.21 2.66 21.29
CA LEU A 193 -14.82 3.19 22.50
C LEU A 193 -16.15 2.47 22.82
N ASP A 194 -17.00 2.27 21.81
CA ASP A 194 -18.27 1.56 21.94
C ASP A 194 -18.07 0.10 22.38
N LEU A 195 -17.13 -0.62 21.77
CA LEU A 195 -16.82 -2.01 22.10
C LEU A 195 -16.26 -2.16 23.52
N ILE A 196 -15.33 -1.27 23.92
CA ILE A 196 -14.74 -1.28 25.26
C ILE A 196 -15.79 -0.94 26.31
N ASN A 197 -16.60 0.09 26.09
CA ASN A 197 -17.68 0.47 27.01
C ASN A 197 -18.75 -0.64 27.11
N ALA A 198 -19.08 -1.30 26.00
CA ALA A 198 -19.99 -2.44 26.00
C ALA A 198 -19.46 -3.59 26.87
N LEU A 199 -18.17 -3.91 26.81
CA LEU A 199 -17.55 -4.90 27.70
C LEU A 199 -17.59 -4.48 29.18
N ILE A 200 -17.21 -3.23 29.47
CA ILE A 200 -17.20 -2.71 30.85
C ILE A 200 -18.62 -2.72 31.44
N SER A 201 -19.62 -2.31 30.66
CA SER A 201 -21.04 -2.31 31.09
C SER A 201 -21.59 -3.70 31.42
N ARG A 202 -20.98 -4.76 30.88
CA ARG A 202 -21.32 -6.17 31.17
C ARG A 202 -20.63 -6.71 32.43
N GLY A 203 -20.06 -5.83 33.25
CA GLY A 203 -19.40 -6.18 34.51
C GLY A 203 -17.93 -6.59 34.35
N ASN A 204 -17.32 -6.36 33.17
CA ASN A 204 -15.91 -6.64 32.96
C ASN A 204 -15.06 -5.41 33.31
N SER A 205 -14.64 -5.32 34.58
CA SER A 205 -13.74 -4.26 35.07
C SER A 205 -12.28 -4.70 35.08
N ASP A 206 -11.84 -5.42 34.04
CA ASP A 206 -10.45 -5.85 33.88
C ASP A 206 -9.51 -4.62 33.79
N PRO A 207 -8.45 -4.55 34.61
CA PRO A 207 -7.50 -3.43 34.58
C PRO A 207 -6.85 -3.23 33.20
N VAL A 208 -6.63 -4.29 32.42
CA VAL A 208 -6.09 -4.18 31.04
C VAL A 208 -7.06 -3.47 30.11
N LEU A 209 -8.35 -3.76 30.24
CA LEU A 209 -9.41 -3.14 29.44
C LEU A 209 -9.59 -1.66 29.80
N LEU A 210 -9.49 -1.31 31.08
CA LEU A 210 -9.53 0.07 31.57
C LEU A 210 -8.31 0.88 31.10
N SER A 211 -7.11 0.28 31.08
CA SER A 211 -5.93 0.90 30.46
C SER A 211 -6.14 1.16 28.97
N LYS A 212 -6.70 0.20 28.22
CA LYS A 212 -7.03 0.40 26.80
C LYS A 212 -8.05 1.52 26.58
N LEU A 213 -9.06 1.62 27.44
CA LEU A 213 -10.01 2.74 27.42
C LEU A 213 -9.28 4.08 27.56
N GLY A 214 -8.41 4.19 28.57
CA GLY A 214 -7.62 5.40 28.78
C GLY A 214 -6.73 5.75 27.58
N TYR A 215 -6.12 4.76 26.94
CA TYR A 215 -5.33 5.00 25.71
C TYR A 215 -6.18 5.50 24.55
N VAL A 216 -7.34 4.91 24.29
CA VAL A 216 -8.25 5.36 23.23
C VAL A 216 -8.74 6.78 23.52
N GLN A 217 -9.06 7.10 24.78
CA GLN A 217 -9.45 8.44 25.22
C GLN A 217 -8.34 9.47 24.96
N MET A 218 -7.08 9.14 25.28
CA MET A 218 -5.93 10.01 24.95
C MET A 218 -5.80 10.27 23.44
N GLN A 219 -6.02 9.24 22.60
CA GLN A 219 -5.93 9.36 21.13
C GLN A 219 -6.97 10.30 20.54
N ILE A 220 -8.17 10.35 21.12
CA ILE A 220 -9.24 11.27 20.70
C ILE A 220 -9.19 12.62 21.42
N GLY A 221 -8.19 12.85 22.28
CA GLY A 221 -7.98 14.10 23.01
C GLY A 221 -8.77 14.24 24.32
N ASP A 222 -9.43 13.17 24.78
CA ASP A 222 -10.13 13.09 26.08
C ASP A 222 -9.14 12.75 27.22
N LEU A 223 -8.33 13.74 27.62
CA LEU A 223 -7.33 13.56 28.68
C LEU A 223 -7.96 13.36 30.07
N ASP A 224 -9.10 14.02 30.32
CA ASP A 224 -9.81 13.91 31.60
C ASP A 224 -10.40 12.51 31.76
N GLY A 225 -11.05 11.98 30.71
CA GLY A 225 -11.54 10.61 30.70
C GLY A 225 -10.41 9.60 30.82
N ALA A 226 -9.27 9.83 30.16
CA ALA A 226 -8.11 8.96 30.27
C ALA A 226 -7.55 8.90 31.70
N ASN A 227 -7.43 10.05 32.38
CA ASN A 227 -7.00 10.12 33.77
C ASN A 227 -7.97 9.38 34.70
N VAL A 228 -9.28 9.48 34.48
CA VAL A 228 -10.29 8.72 35.23
C VAL A 228 -10.12 7.22 35.02
N SER A 229 -9.91 6.78 33.77
CA SER A 229 -9.72 5.37 33.43
C SER A 229 -8.44 4.80 34.05
N PHE A 230 -7.31 5.51 33.95
CA PHE A 230 -6.04 5.10 34.57
C PHE A 230 -6.08 5.14 36.09
N GLY A 231 -6.74 6.14 36.69
CA GLY A 231 -6.90 6.23 38.13
C GLY A 231 -7.67 5.05 38.72
N LYS A 232 -8.61 4.46 37.97
CA LYS A 232 -9.27 3.20 38.37
C LYS A 232 -8.27 2.04 38.42
N VAL A 233 -7.39 1.92 37.43
CA VAL A 233 -6.35 0.89 37.40
C VAL A 233 -5.35 1.06 38.55
N GLU A 234 -4.94 2.30 38.83
CA GLU A 234 -4.06 2.62 39.96
C GLU A 234 -4.70 2.29 41.31
N LYS A 235 -6.00 2.57 41.47
CA LYS A 235 -6.76 2.16 42.66
C LYS A 235 -6.80 0.64 42.81
N MET A 236 -7.06 -0.10 41.73
CA MET A 236 -7.04 -1.57 41.74
C MET A 236 -5.65 -2.12 42.10
N ALA A 237 -4.59 -1.48 41.63
CA ALA A 237 -3.20 -1.88 41.95
C ALA A 237 -2.77 -1.55 43.39
N SER A 238 -3.38 -0.55 44.03
CA SER A 238 -3.10 -0.20 45.43
C SER A 238 -3.90 -1.03 46.44
N GLU A 239 -5.09 -1.50 46.04
CA GLU A 239 -5.96 -2.36 46.86
C GLU A 239 -5.59 -3.86 46.79
N SER A 240 -4.75 -4.28 45.83
CA SER A 240 -4.31 -5.68 45.70
C SER A 240 -3.32 -6.08 46.81
N VAL A 241 -3.69 -7.07 47.61
CA VAL A 241 -2.85 -7.71 48.66
C VAL A 241 -2.03 -8.81 47.99
N GLU A 242 -0.69 -8.70 48.08
CA GLU A 242 0.34 -9.59 47.49
C GLU A 242 0.67 -9.42 45.98
N ASN A 243 1.92 -9.02 45.71
CA ASN A 243 2.79 -9.30 44.55
C ASN A 243 2.22 -9.56 43.13
N GLU A 244 1.13 -8.93 42.70
CA GLU A 244 0.86 -8.78 41.26
C GLU A 244 1.75 -7.68 40.64
N SER A 245 3.03 -7.99 40.48
CA SER A 245 4.02 -7.12 39.80
C SER A 245 3.49 -6.61 38.45
N GLY A 246 2.75 -7.43 37.71
CA GLY A 246 2.13 -7.08 36.43
C GLY A 246 1.07 -5.98 36.52
N LEU A 247 0.21 -6.00 37.54
CA LEU A 247 -0.84 -4.99 37.74
C LEU A 247 -0.23 -3.65 38.17
N ARG A 248 0.77 -3.70 39.07
CA ARG A 248 1.52 -2.50 39.49
C ARG A 248 2.32 -1.89 38.35
N ASN A 249 2.93 -2.71 37.49
CA ASN A 249 3.61 -2.24 36.28
C ASN A 249 2.62 -1.68 35.25
N LEU A 250 1.41 -2.25 35.12
CA LEU A 250 0.37 -1.67 34.27
C LEU A 250 -0.02 -0.26 34.75
N ALA A 251 -0.19 -0.06 36.06
CA ALA A 251 -0.47 1.25 36.64
C ALA A 251 0.67 2.25 36.41
N SER A 252 1.92 1.86 36.72
CA SER A 252 3.11 2.71 36.50
C SER A 252 3.30 3.08 35.02
N ARG A 253 3.06 2.15 34.08
CA ARG A 253 3.08 2.43 32.64
C ARG A 253 2.02 3.43 32.20
N ASN A 254 0.79 3.33 32.73
CA ASN A 254 -0.26 4.33 32.46
C ASN A 254 0.16 5.73 32.93
N LYS A 255 0.74 5.81 34.14
CA LYS A 255 1.22 7.05 34.73
C LYS A 255 2.37 7.65 33.92
N ALA A 256 3.31 6.82 33.47
CA ALA A 256 4.40 7.23 32.57
C ALA A 256 3.86 7.83 31.27
N LEU A 257 2.79 7.28 30.70
CA LEU A 257 2.16 7.81 29.49
C LEU A 257 1.48 9.17 29.70
N VAL A 258 0.90 9.43 30.87
CA VAL A 258 0.36 10.75 31.22
C VAL A 258 1.49 11.78 31.26
N TYR A 259 2.62 11.47 31.91
CA TYR A 259 3.80 12.34 31.91
C TYR A 259 4.34 12.58 30.50
N LEU A 260 4.33 11.54 29.68
CA LEU A 260 4.77 11.61 28.30
C LEU A 260 3.96 12.60 27.46
N VAL A 261 2.63 12.55 27.54
CA VAL A 261 1.75 13.52 26.87
C VAL A 261 1.94 14.93 27.44
N GLY A 262 2.27 15.03 28.72
CA GLY A 262 2.69 16.27 29.37
C GLY A 262 4.09 16.77 28.96
N LYS A 263 4.84 16.00 28.15
CA LYS A 263 6.24 16.24 27.77
C LYS A 263 7.21 16.23 28.95
N ASP A 264 6.83 15.61 30.06
CA ASP A 264 7.68 15.36 31.21
C ASP A 264 8.37 14.01 31.05
N TYR A 265 9.33 13.94 30.13
CA TYR A 265 10.06 12.72 29.81
C TYR A 265 10.91 12.22 30.99
N LEU A 266 11.35 13.13 31.87
CA LEU A 266 12.15 12.75 33.04
C LEU A 266 11.32 11.97 34.06
N SER A 267 10.10 12.44 34.36
CA SER A 267 9.18 11.70 35.23
C SER A 267 8.72 10.40 34.58
N ALA A 268 8.49 10.38 33.26
CA ALA A 268 8.16 9.16 32.53
C ALA A 268 9.29 8.10 32.62
N VAL A 269 10.57 8.51 32.49
CA VAL A 269 11.72 7.60 32.65
C VAL A 269 11.74 6.98 34.05
N ARG A 270 11.49 7.76 35.11
CA ARG A 270 11.45 7.24 36.49
C ARG A 270 10.38 6.17 36.68
N GLU A 271 9.17 6.40 36.15
CA GLU A 271 8.09 5.42 36.23
C GLU A 271 8.41 4.14 35.45
N TYR A 272 9.09 4.24 34.29
CA TYR A 272 9.55 3.06 33.56
C TYR A 272 10.71 2.34 34.26
N ASP A 273 11.60 3.06 34.94
CA ASP A 273 12.65 2.46 35.77
C ASP A 273 12.05 1.63 36.90
N GLU A 274 11.06 2.15 37.61
CA GLU A 274 10.33 1.38 38.62
C GLU A 274 9.68 0.11 38.04
N CYS A 275 9.15 0.17 36.82
CA CYS A 275 8.60 -1.01 36.15
C CYS A 275 9.70 -2.07 35.90
N ILE A 276 10.87 -1.64 35.43
CA ILE A 276 12.01 -2.50 35.09
C ILE A 276 12.65 -3.10 36.35
N GLU A 277 12.70 -2.36 37.45
CA GLU A 277 13.17 -2.85 38.75
C GLU A 277 12.24 -3.94 39.31
N ARG A 278 10.92 -3.79 39.15
CA ARG A 278 9.92 -4.78 39.57
C ARG A 278 9.89 -6.00 38.66
N ASP A 279 9.99 -5.77 37.34
CA ASP A 279 10.03 -6.81 36.32
C ASP A 279 11.05 -6.45 35.24
N ALA A 280 12.22 -7.08 35.33
CA ALA A 280 13.30 -6.91 34.37
C ALA A 280 12.94 -7.38 32.95
N MET A 281 11.79 -8.03 32.76
CA MET A 281 11.25 -8.49 31.47
C MET A 281 10.10 -7.62 30.96
N ASP A 282 9.82 -6.46 31.58
CA ASP A 282 8.81 -5.53 31.06
C ASP A 282 9.33 -4.76 29.83
N PHE A 283 9.33 -5.44 28.67
CA PHE A 283 9.86 -4.88 27.42
C PHE A 283 9.09 -3.64 26.95
N VAL A 284 7.84 -3.47 27.40
CA VAL A 284 7.07 -2.26 27.12
C VAL A 284 7.70 -1.08 27.85
N ALA A 285 8.03 -1.25 29.14
CA ALA A 285 8.74 -0.24 29.91
C ALA A 285 10.16 0.02 29.37
N ILE A 286 10.94 -1.03 29.05
CA ILE A 286 12.30 -0.91 28.48
C ILE A 286 12.28 -0.11 27.17
N ASN A 287 11.40 -0.49 26.24
CA ASN A 287 11.31 0.18 24.94
C ASN A 287 10.89 1.65 25.09
N ASN A 288 9.90 1.93 25.94
CA ASN A 288 9.40 3.29 26.11
C ASN A 288 10.35 4.17 26.91
N LYS A 289 11.11 3.61 27.87
CA LYS A 289 12.24 4.28 28.52
C LYS A 289 13.27 4.73 27.49
N ALA A 290 13.69 3.84 26.58
CA ALA A 290 14.64 4.19 25.54
C ALA A 290 14.13 5.35 24.66
N ILE A 291 12.87 5.30 24.21
CA ILE A 291 12.31 6.41 23.43
C ILE A 291 12.27 7.72 24.26
N CYS A 292 11.94 7.67 25.56
CA CYS A 292 11.99 8.86 26.42
C CYS A 292 13.42 9.42 26.55
N LEU A 293 14.43 8.56 26.72
CA LEU A 293 15.85 8.95 26.73
C LEU A 293 16.27 9.59 25.40
N MET A 294 15.80 9.05 24.28
CA MET A 294 16.00 9.66 22.96
C MET A 294 15.39 11.08 22.89
N TYR A 295 14.17 11.30 23.40
CA TYR A 295 13.57 12.64 23.47
C TYR A 295 14.30 13.59 24.43
N LEU A 296 14.95 13.05 25.47
CA LEU A 296 15.89 13.77 26.34
C LEU A 296 17.27 14.02 25.70
N ARG A 297 17.47 13.58 24.45
CA ARG A 297 18.73 13.65 23.68
C ARG A 297 19.87 12.80 24.24
N ASP A 298 19.55 11.81 25.06
CA ASP A 298 20.49 10.81 25.55
C ASP A 298 20.46 9.57 24.65
N LEU A 299 20.97 9.72 23.42
CA LEU A 299 20.98 8.63 22.44
C LEU A 299 21.87 7.46 22.87
N SER A 300 22.96 7.73 23.61
CA SER A 300 23.86 6.69 24.11
C SER A 300 23.12 5.76 25.06
N ASP A 301 22.50 6.30 26.10
CA ASP A 301 21.84 5.46 27.10
C ASP A 301 20.53 4.87 26.57
N SER A 302 19.86 5.56 25.65
CA SER A 302 18.74 5.01 24.88
C SER A 302 19.13 3.72 24.13
N ILE A 303 20.26 3.72 23.43
CA ILE A 303 20.75 2.54 22.68
C ILE A 303 21.13 1.42 23.66
N LYS A 304 21.90 1.73 24.72
CA LYS A 304 22.31 0.73 25.73
C LYS A 304 21.14 0.03 26.40
N VAL A 305 20.06 0.76 26.70
CA VAL A 305 18.85 0.17 27.32
C VAL A 305 18.26 -0.93 26.43
N LEU A 306 18.23 -0.73 25.11
CA LEU A 306 17.71 -1.73 24.17
C LEU A 306 18.69 -2.87 23.93
N GLU A 307 19.98 -2.59 23.78
CA GLU A 307 21.03 -3.61 23.60
C GLU A 307 21.13 -4.55 24.80
N ASN A 308 21.20 -3.99 26.02
CA ASN A 308 21.26 -4.79 27.25
C ASN A 308 20.05 -5.70 27.42
N SER A 309 18.86 -5.24 26.97
CA SER A 309 17.65 -6.07 27.00
C SER A 309 17.76 -7.27 26.05
N LEU A 310 18.33 -7.08 24.86
CA LEU A 310 18.53 -8.15 23.88
C LEU A 310 19.58 -9.16 24.36
N GLU A 311 20.66 -8.69 24.99
CA GLU A 311 21.72 -9.56 25.52
C GLU A 311 21.24 -10.41 26.69
N ARG A 312 20.37 -9.88 27.55
CA ARG A 312 19.94 -10.55 28.78
C ARG A 312 19.00 -11.73 28.52
N VAL A 313 17.97 -11.56 27.68
CA VAL A 313 17.00 -12.63 27.38
C VAL A 313 16.62 -12.60 25.89
N PRO A 314 17.48 -13.12 25.01
CA PRO A 314 17.36 -12.91 23.56
C PRO A 314 16.03 -13.34 22.94
N THR A 315 15.55 -14.55 23.24
CA THR A 315 14.33 -15.10 22.64
C THR A 315 13.06 -14.40 23.13
N VAL A 316 13.08 -13.86 24.35
CA VAL A 316 11.93 -13.15 24.95
C VAL A 316 12.00 -11.64 24.70
N ALA A 317 13.18 -11.05 24.60
CA ALA A 317 13.36 -9.62 24.35
C ALA A 317 13.19 -9.23 22.88
N LEU A 318 13.37 -10.18 21.96
CA LEU A 318 13.38 -9.94 20.53
C LEU A 318 11.98 -9.59 19.99
N ASN A 319 11.71 -8.30 19.84
CA ASN A 319 10.43 -7.77 19.36
C ASN A 319 10.64 -6.79 18.19
N GLU A 320 9.73 -6.81 17.22
CA GLU A 320 9.72 -5.91 16.06
C GLU A 320 9.92 -4.43 16.43
N THR A 321 9.15 -3.93 17.40
CA THR A 321 9.16 -2.51 17.79
C THR A 321 10.51 -2.12 18.37
N LEU A 322 11.09 -3.00 19.20
CA LEU A 322 12.40 -2.79 19.79
C LEU A 322 13.49 -2.74 18.72
N ILE A 323 13.50 -3.70 17.79
CA ILE A 323 14.51 -3.77 16.72
C ILE A 323 14.39 -2.59 15.77
N VAL A 324 13.18 -2.16 15.42
CA VAL A 324 12.96 -0.96 14.59
C VAL A 324 13.46 0.29 15.29
N ASN A 325 13.16 0.45 16.58
CA ASN A 325 13.61 1.60 17.36
C ASN A 325 15.13 1.60 17.50
N LEU A 326 15.75 0.46 17.82
CA LEU A 326 17.20 0.32 17.91
C LEU A 326 17.89 0.61 16.57
N CYS A 327 17.36 0.08 15.46
CA CYS A 327 17.87 0.39 14.11
C CYS A 327 17.77 1.89 13.79
N SER A 328 16.66 2.54 14.17
CA SER A 328 16.47 3.98 13.98
C SER A 328 17.44 4.78 14.85
N MET A 329 17.69 4.35 16.08
CA MET A 329 18.67 4.97 16.96
C MET A 329 20.09 4.79 16.45
N TYR A 330 20.43 3.65 15.85
CA TYR A 330 21.72 3.48 15.16
C TYR A 330 21.89 4.47 14.01
N GLU A 331 20.88 4.67 13.17
CA GLU A 331 20.91 5.67 12.09
C GLU A 331 21.14 7.09 12.61
N LEU A 332 20.59 7.41 13.79
CA LEU A 332 20.71 8.72 14.41
C LEU A 332 22.05 8.94 15.11
N ALA A 333 22.61 7.88 15.72
CA ALA A 333 23.80 7.98 16.56
C ALA A 333 25.11 7.69 15.83
N TYR A 334 25.10 6.88 14.76
CA TYR A 334 26.32 6.34 14.16
C TYR A 334 26.42 6.56 12.64
N VAL A 335 27.59 7.03 12.21
CA VAL A 335 27.93 7.18 10.77
C VAL A 335 27.98 5.81 10.08
N ASN A 336 28.47 4.78 10.77
CA ASN A 336 28.57 3.39 10.31
C ASN A 336 27.36 2.53 10.73
N HIS A 337 26.17 3.11 10.88
CA HIS A 337 24.94 2.41 11.29
C HIS A 337 24.64 1.15 10.49
N SER A 338 25.02 1.09 9.21
CA SER A 338 24.90 -0.10 8.35
C SER A 338 25.63 -1.33 8.92
N ASP A 339 26.79 -1.13 9.52
CA ASP A 339 27.60 -2.21 10.11
C ASP A 339 26.99 -2.70 11.43
N ASN A 340 26.50 -1.77 12.26
CA ASN A 340 25.81 -2.09 13.52
C ASN A 340 24.52 -2.88 13.25
N LYS A 341 23.72 -2.44 12.27
CA LYS A 341 22.55 -3.17 11.79
C LYS A 341 22.96 -4.57 11.32
N ARG A 342 23.97 -4.70 10.46
CA ARG A 342 24.44 -6.02 9.97
C ARG A 342 24.88 -6.96 11.10
N THR A 343 25.58 -6.44 12.11
CA THR A 343 25.97 -7.20 13.31
C THR A 343 24.76 -7.69 14.08
N LEU A 344 23.79 -6.80 14.35
CA LEU A 344 22.52 -7.16 14.98
C LEU A 344 21.77 -8.24 14.17
N SER A 345 21.76 -8.13 12.85
CA SER A 345 21.10 -9.10 11.95
C SER A 345 21.70 -10.49 12.06
N ASN A 346 23.03 -10.57 12.05
CA ASN A 346 23.76 -11.82 12.13
C ASN A 346 23.57 -12.48 13.51
N TRP A 347 23.46 -11.68 14.57
CA TRP A 347 23.15 -12.18 15.91
C TRP A 347 21.73 -12.74 15.99
N ILE A 348 20.73 -12.00 15.48
CA ILE A 348 19.33 -12.45 15.42
C ILE A 348 19.20 -13.78 14.67
N ALA A 349 19.82 -13.89 13.49
CA ALA A 349 19.77 -15.10 12.68
C ALA A 349 20.34 -16.34 13.38
N ARG A 350 21.23 -16.17 14.37
CA ARG A 350 21.79 -17.26 15.18
C ARG A 350 20.92 -17.62 16.37
N VAL A 351 20.32 -16.62 17.01
CA VAL A 351 19.63 -16.79 18.29
C VAL A 351 18.12 -17.09 18.14
N ALA A 352 17.50 -16.62 17.05
CA ALA A 352 16.09 -16.81 16.74
C ALA A 352 15.88 -17.00 15.22
N PRO A 353 16.31 -18.15 14.66
CA PRO A 353 16.30 -18.39 13.21
C PRO A 353 14.88 -18.46 12.63
N ASP A 354 13.88 -18.90 13.41
CA ASP A 354 12.50 -19.02 12.95
C ASP A 354 11.83 -17.65 12.78
N ASP A 355 12.27 -16.64 13.54
CA ASP A 355 11.80 -15.26 13.50
C ASP A 355 12.50 -14.40 12.42
N PHE A 356 13.53 -14.97 11.78
CA PHE A 356 14.36 -14.30 10.79
C PHE A 356 14.27 -14.98 9.42
N ASP A 357 14.17 -14.20 8.34
CA ASP A 357 14.19 -14.69 6.97
C ASP A 357 15.53 -14.36 6.31
N SER A 358 16.39 -15.37 6.18
CA SER A 358 17.70 -15.27 5.57
C SER A 358 17.65 -15.13 4.03
N SER A 359 16.51 -15.41 3.40
CA SER A 359 16.33 -15.32 1.94
C SER A 359 16.14 -13.89 1.43
N LEU A 360 15.88 -12.93 2.32
CA LEU A 360 15.63 -11.51 2.00
C LEU A 360 16.89 -10.63 1.85
N GLY A 361 18.10 -11.20 1.95
CA GLY A 361 19.33 -10.63 1.41
C GLY A 361 20.11 -9.61 2.27
N ASN A 362 21.44 -9.70 2.18
CA ASN A 362 22.50 -8.98 2.89
C ASN A 362 22.65 -7.48 2.52
N THR A 363 21.59 -6.68 2.50
CA THR A 363 21.71 -5.21 2.35
C THR A 363 21.46 -4.52 3.69
N GLY A 364 22.50 -3.88 4.25
CA GLY A 364 22.54 -3.32 5.60
C GLY A 364 21.48 -2.25 5.94
N ASP A 365 20.67 -1.82 4.98
CA ASP A 365 19.65 -0.78 5.16
C ASP A 365 18.27 -1.28 5.57
N LYS A 366 18.00 -2.59 5.56
CA LYS A 366 16.63 -3.14 5.69
C LYS A 366 16.50 -4.32 6.67
N LEU A 367 17.21 -4.29 7.81
CA LEU A 367 17.03 -5.30 8.87
C LEU A 367 15.58 -5.54 9.28
N SER A 368 14.78 -4.46 9.31
CA SER A 368 13.35 -4.56 9.60
C SER A 368 12.64 -5.50 8.63
N LYS A 369 13.01 -5.53 7.34
CA LYS A 369 12.36 -6.40 6.35
C LYS A 369 12.74 -7.88 6.48
N CYS A 370 13.91 -8.18 7.03
CA CYS A 370 14.39 -9.56 7.22
C CYS A 370 13.73 -10.23 8.44
N PHE A 371 13.06 -9.46 9.30
CA PHE A 371 12.29 -10.03 10.39
C PHE A 371 10.94 -10.54 9.84
N LYS A 372 10.62 -11.82 10.09
CA LYS A 372 9.32 -12.45 9.72
C LYS A 372 8.15 -11.89 10.55
N LEU A 373 8.26 -10.67 11.09
CA LEU A 373 7.20 -9.95 11.79
C LEU A 373 6.89 -8.56 11.21
N VAL A 374 7.50 -8.09 10.12
CA VAL A 374 7.20 -6.71 9.65
C VAL A 374 6.00 -6.53 8.72
N ARG A 375 4.98 -5.83 9.22
CA ARG A 375 4.26 -4.78 8.48
C ARG A 375 3.59 -3.84 9.50
N ASN A 376 4.18 -2.67 9.77
CA ASN A 376 3.46 -1.38 9.92
C ASN A 376 4.37 -0.17 10.24
N GLU A 377 4.24 0.87 9.40
CA GLU A 377 4.32 2.35 9.53
C GLU A 377 5.09 3.11 10.65
N VAL A 378 5.71 2.49 11.66
CA VAL A 378 6.31 3.26 12.78
C VAL A 378 7.66 3.89 12.41
N GLY A 379 8.48 3.19 11.61
CA GLY A 379 9.81 3.68 11.22
C GLY A 379 9.79 4.97 10.39
N THR A 380 8.71 5.23 9.65
CA THR A 380 8.57 6.45 8.84
C THR A 380 8.19 7.67 9.68
N MET A 381 7.42 7.48 10.77
CA MET A 381 6.99 8.58 11.65
C MET A 381 8.11 9.09 12.56
N LEU A 382 8.89 8.20 13.21
CA LEU A 382 9.97 8.60 14.12
C LEU A 382 11.05 9.44 13.42
N VAL A 383 11.49 8.98 12.24
CA VAL A 383 12.49 9.67 11.40
C VAL A 383 11.96 10.99 10.83
N SER A 384 10.66 11.06 10.47
CA SER A 384 10.03 12.29 9.98
C SER A 384 9.89 13.37 11.06
N HIS A 385 9.59 12.98 12.29
CA HIS A 385 9.41 13.90 13.42
C HIS A 385 10.76 14.50 13.87
N LEU A 386 11.84 13.72 13.81
CA LEU A 386 13.19 14.17 14.16
C LEU A 386 13.81 15.10 13.10
N ARG A 387 13.53 14.86 11.80
CA ARG A 387 13.90 15.81 10.73
C ARG A 387 13.18 17.16 10.84
N GLN A 388 11.97 17.19 11.42
CA GLN A 388 11.25 18.44 11.71
C GLN A 388 11.77 19.14 12.98
N GLY A 389 12.19 18.41 14.01
CA GLY A 389 12.74 18.96 15.25
C GLY A 389 14.14 19.59 15.12
N ASN A 390 15.02 19.02 14.28
CA ASN A 390 16.38 19.55 14.07
C ASN A 390 16.41 20.90 13.33
N ASN A 391 15.40 21.21 12.52
CA ASN A 391 15.34 22.46 11.75
C ASN A 391 14.75 23.65 12.53
N GLN A 392 14.16 23.45 13.72
CA GLN A 392 13.56 24.54 14.52
C GLN A 392 14.41 25.00 15.72
N MET A 393 15.57 24.38 15.99
CA MET A 393 16.33 24.62 17.23
C MET A 393 17.65 25.40 17.07
N GLN A 394 17.90 26.04 15.92
CA GLN A 394 19.08 26.90 15.76
C GLN A 394 18.85 28.39 15.97
N ASN A 395 17.63 28.89 16.21
CA ASN A 395 17.41 30.31 16.49
C ASN A 395 16.10 30.58 17.25
N ILE A 396 16.15 30.75 18.58
CA ILE A 396 15.12 31.49 19.33
C ILE A 396 15.79 32.22 20.52
N PRO A 397 15.70 33.56 20.62
CA PRO A 397 16.02 34.31 21.85
C PRO A 397 14.86 34.28 22.86
N ASP A 398 15.20 34.37 24.15
CA ASP A 398 14.28 34.41 25.29
C ASP A 398 13.28 35.58 25.25
N GLU A 399 11.96 35.30 25.28
CA GLU A 399 10.93 36.18 25.86
C GLU A 399 9.61 35.43 26.16
N PRO A 400 8.77 35.90 27.12
CA PRO A 400 7.75 35.07 27.79
C PRO A 400 6.40 34.99 27.03
N ARG A 401 5.86 33.76 26.96
CA ARG A 401 4.64 33.40 26.22
C ARG A 401 3.34 33.92 26.87
N ARG A 402 2.57 34.73 26.13
CA ARG A 402 1.14 34.99 26.37
C ARG A 402 0.28 33.83 25.85
N LYS A 403 -0.71 33.43 26.66
CA LYS A 403 -1.72 32.39 26.41
C LYS A 403 -2.59 32.71 25.18
N SER A 404 -2.62 31.83 24.19
CA SER A 404 -3.79 31.67 23.31
C SER A 404 -3.98 30.19 22.95
N ARG A 405 -5.22 29.70 23.16
CA ARG A 405 -5.64 28.30 22.93
C ARG A 405 -5.79 28.04 21.42
N LYS A 406 -5.02 27.10 20.89
CA LYS A 406 -5.30 26.34 19.65
C LYS A 406 -5.17 24.84 19.96
N PRO A 407 -5.89 23.93 19.28
CA PRO A 407 -5.96 22.52 19.65
C PRO A 407 -4.61 21.83 19.45
N LEU A 408 -4.21 20.98 20.41
CA LEU A 408 -3.00 20.18 20.37
C LEU A 408 -3.07 19.12 19.26
N THR A 409 -2.64 19.45 18.04
CA THR A 409 -2.44 18.46 16.97
C THR A 409 -1.14 17.65 17.15
N TYR A 410 -0.19 18.15 17.95
CA TYR A 410 1.09 17.48 18.20
C TYR A 410 1.00 16.32 19.21
N SER A 411 0.09 16.37 20.19
CA SER A 411 0.01 15.30 21.22
C SER A 411 -0.50 13.98 20.62
N VAL A 412 -1.44 14.02 19.69
CA VAL A 412 -2.05 12.82 19.07
C VAL A 412 -1.00 11.99 18.30
N MET A 413 0.01 12.63 17.71
CA MET A 413 1.07 11.94 16.96
C MET A 413 2.09 11.27 17.89
N GLU A 414 2.48 11.95 18.97
CA GLU A 414 3.33 11.38 20.05
C GLU A 414 2.59 10.20 20.73
N VAL A 415 1.30 10.35 21.07
CA VAL A 415 0.51 9.25 21.67
C VAL A 415 0.48 8.04 20.72
N ASN A 416 0.43 8.21 19.39
CA ASN A 416 0.45 7.08 18.43
C ASN A 416 1.77 6.28 18.42
N ILE A 417 2.91 6.95 18.60
CA ILE A 417 4.24 6.30 18.67
C ILE A 417 4.34 5.44 19.95
N PHE A 418 3.83 5.96 21.07
CA PHE A 418 3.94 5.31 22.39
C PHE A 418 2.77 4.39 22.77
N ALA A 419 1.58 4.57 22.16
CA ALA A 419 0.42 3.71 22.42
C ALA A 419 0.50 2.39 21.64
N ARG A 420 1.19 2.34 20.49
CA ARG A 420 1.38 1.08 19.74
C ARG A 420 2.25 0.07 20.50
N SER A 421 3.24 0.54 21.29
CA SER A 421 4.02 -0.32 22.18
C SER A 421 3.23 -0.79 23.42
N HIS A 422 2.27 0.00 23.92
CA HIS A 422 1.41 -0.36 25.06
C HIS A 422 0.23 -1.30 24.68
N CYS A 423 -0.46 -1.07 23.56
CA CYS A 423 -1.64 -1.85 23.16
C CYS A 423 -1.30 -3.08 22.29
N GLY A 424 -0.28 -2.99 21.43
CA GLY A 424 0.04 -4.03 20.45
C GLY A 424 0.85 -5.19 21.01
N ILE A 425 1.66 -4.94 22.05
CA ILE A 425 2.69 -5.90 22.52
C ILE A 425 2.17 -6.78 23.65
N ALA A 426 1.41 -6.23 24.61
CA ALA A 426 0.88 -7.03 25.73
C ALA A 426 -0.10 -8.11 25.25
N CYS A 427 -1.00 -7.78 24.32
CA CYS A 427 -2.06 -8.72 23.90
C CYS A 427 -1.56 -9.91 23.05
N MET A 428 -0.44 -9.73 22.33
CA MET A 428 0.15 -10.81 21.52
C MET A 428 1.18 -11.61 22.33
N ARG A 429 1.96 -10.99 23.22
CA ARG A 429 2.98 -11.68 24.05
C ARG A 429 2.47 -12.31 25.34
N ASP A 430 1.49 -11.70 26.03
CA ASP A 430 0.79 -12.41 27.11
C ASP A 430 0.10 -13.67 26.56
N PHE A 431 -0.18 -13.72 25.25
CA PHE A 431 -0.67 -14.89 24.55
C PHE A 431 0.44 -15.71 23.83
N GLU A 432 1.65 -15.20 23.61
CA GLU A 432 2.78 -16.03 23.14
C GLU A 432 3.38 -16.83 24.30
N ALA A 433 3.36 -16.29 25.51
CA ALA A 433 3.76 -16.99 26.74
C ALA A 433 2.60 -17.75 27.43
N LYS A 434 1.34 -17.31 27.29
CA LYS A 434 0.14 -17.96 27.92
C LYS A 434 -0.98 -18.33 26.95
N GLY A 435 -0.84 -18.14 25.65
CA GLY A 435 -1.86 -18.48 24.65
C GLY A 435 -1.68 -19.87 24.04
N LEU A 436 -0.54 -20.50 24.29
CA LEU A 436 -0.45 -21.95 24.26
C LEU A 436 -1.32 -22.59 25.34
N ASP A 437 -1.66 -21.88 26.42
CA ASP A 437 -2.70 -22.31 27.36
C ASP A 437 -4.11 -22.29 26.73
N PHE A 438 -4.33 -21.74 25.53
CA PHE A 438 -5.64 -21.76 24.86
C PHE A 438 -5.77 -22.87 23.80
N VAL A 439 -4.68 -23.54 23.44
CA VAL A 439 -4.76 -24.92 22.91
C VAL A 439 -5.22 -25.85 24.04
N TYR A 440 -5.04 -25.44 25.30
CA TYR A 440 -5.26 -26.25 26.51
C TYR A 440 -5.83 -25.48 27.71
N ILE A 441 -7.02 -24.87 27.59
CA ILE A 441 -7.82 -24.61 28.81
C ILE A 441 -8.59 -25.90 29.10
N ASP A 442 -7.83 -26.88 29.57
CA ASP A 442 -8.32 -28.06 30.29
C ASP A 442 -7.35 -28.50 31.41
N LYS A 443 -6.40 -27.63 31.84
CA LYS A 443 -5.68 -27.80 33.13
C LYS A 443 -5.49 -26.48 33.91
N MET A 444 -6.35 -26.32 34.93
CA MET A 444 -6.11 -25.91 36.33
C MET A 444 -5.23 -24.71 36.71
N ILE A 445 -5.79 -23.81 37.56
CA ILE A 445 -5.15 -23.14 38.73
C ILE A 445 -6.25 -22.95 39.83
N PRO A 446 -5.95 -23.03 41.16
CA PRO A 446 -6.91 -23.22 42.25
C PRO A 446 -7.70 -21.98 42.68
N LEU A 447 -8.86 -22.22 43.29
CA LEU A 447 -9.78 -21.22 43.87
C LEU A 447 -9.46 -21.00 45.35
N GLU A 448 -9.16 -19.75 45.72
CA GLU A 448 -9.54 -19.17 47.01
C GLU A 448 -10.57 -18.05 46.77
N ALA A 449 -11.74 -18.22 47.42
CA ALA A 449 -12.60 -17.22 48.08
C ALA A 449 -12.88 -15.86 47.38
N THR A 450 -14.09 -15.29 47.17
CA THR A 450 -15.46 -15.50 47.68
C THR A 450 -16.48 -14.64 46.88
N ARG A 451 -17.70 -15.17 46.68
CA ARG A 451 -19.07 -14.57 46.72
C ARG A 451 -19.52 -13.27 45.99
N GLN A 452 -20.51 -13.52 45.10
CA GLN A 452 -21.93 -13.07 45.07
C GLN A 452 -22.42 -11.74 44.44
N LEU A 453 -23.45 -11.94 43.59
CA LEU A 453 -24.67 -11.12 43.32
C LEU A 453 -24.47 -9.84 42.46
N GLN A 454 -25.33 -9.43 41.52
CA GLN A 454 -26.69 -9.84 41.13
C GLN A 454 -26.97 -9.29 39.71
N LEU A 455 -27.62 -10.09 38.85
CA LEU A 455 -28.17 -9.66 37.56
C LEU A 455 -29.46 -8.86 37.77
N SER A 456 -29.68 -7.80 36.99
CA SER A 456 -31.04 -7.42 36.59
C SER A 456 -31.09 -6.53 35.35
N ARG A 457 -31.72 -7.09 34.30
CA ARG A 457 -32.64 -6.44 33.34
C ARG A 457 -31.99 -5.40 32.40
N ILE A 458 -32.32 -5.29 31.12
CA ILE A 458 -33.65 -5.25 30.52
C ILE A 458 -33.50 -5.66 29.04
N SER A 459 -34.23 -6.70 28.64
CA SER A 459 -34.63 -6.97 27.26
C SER A 459 -36.01 -6.34 27.07
N VAL A 460 -36.18 -5.35 26.20
CA VAL A 460 -37.48 -5.02 25.60
C VAL A 460 -37.22 -4.33 24.25
N VAL A 461 -38.10 -4.63 23.29
CA VAL A 461 -38.37 -3.90 22.03
C VAL A 461 -37.50 -4.34 20.85
N VAL A 462 -38.00 -4.88 19.72
CA VAL A 462 -39.37 -5.18 19.27
C VAL A 462 -39.24 -6.20 18.13
N LYS A 463 -40.12 -7.21 18.12
CA LYS A 463 -40.49 -7.94 16.91
C LYS A 463 -41.40 -7.01 16.09
N ALA A 464 -40.90 -6.53 14.97
CA ALA A 464 -41.72 -6.02 13.87
C ALA A 464 -41.26 -6.75 12.61
N GLU A 465 -42.00 -7.77 12.20
CA GLU A 465 -41.94 -8.22 10.81
C GLU A 465 -42.63 -7.14 9.97
N SER A 466 -41.84 -6.31 9.31
CA SER A 466 -42.31 -5.47 8.21
C SER A 466 -41.28 -5.54 7.09
N ARG A 467 -41.71 -5.98 5.91
CA ARG A 467 -40.94 -5.92 4.65
C ARG A 467 -40.14 -4.62 4.57
N SER A 468 -38.83 -4.70 4.75
CA SER A 468 -37.92 -3.75 4.14
C SER A 468 -37.58 -4.32 2.78
N GLU A 469 -38.08 -3.72 1.71
CA GLU A 469 -37.26 -3.67 0.50
C GLU A 469 -35.91 -3.15 0.99
N GLU A 470 -34.89 -4.01 1.02
CA GLU A 470 -33.52 -3.53 1.20
C GLU A 470 -33.34 -2.48 0.12
N MET A 471 -33.25 -1.21 0.53
CA MET A 471 -32.93 -0.13 -0.37
C MET A 471 -31.50 -0.41 -0.83
N GLN A 472 -31.37 -1.20 -1.90
CA GLN A 472 -30.09 -1.49 -2.50
C GLN A 472 -29.52 -0.15 -2.90
N VAL A 473 -28.36 0.16 -2.34
CA VAL A 473 -27.61 1.34 -2.74
C VAL A 473 -27.38 1.20 -4.24
N ASP A 474 -27.81 2.20 -5.00
CA ASP A 474 -27.48 2.29 -6.41
C ASP A 474 -25.96 2.44 -6.52
N THR A 475 -25.30 1.33 -6.84
CA THR A 475 -23.84 1.25 -7.01
C THR A 475 -23.43 1.54 -8.44
N SER A 476 -24.36 1.96 -9.30
CA SER A 476 -24.04 2.31 -10.68
C SER A 476 -23.10 3.50 -10.74
N LEU A 477 -22.09 3.37 -11.60
CA LEU A 477 -21.19 4.46 -11.95
C LEU A 477 -21.77 5.21 -13.14
N SER A 478 -21.42 6.49 -13.27
CA SER A 478 -21.86 7.29 -14.42
C SER A 478 -21.45 6.60 -15.74
N PRO A 479 -22.29 6.61 -16.79
CA PRO A 479 -21.99 5.95 -18.06
C PRO A 479 -20.66 6.37 -18.69
N ARG A 480 -20.25 7.64 -18.48
CA ARG A 480 -18.95 8.16 -18.92
C ARG A 480 -17.77 7.43 -18.28
N VAL A 481 -17.84 7.18 -16.97
CA VAL A 481 -16.77 6.45 -16.25
C VAL A 481 -16.74 4.99 -16.69
N THR A 482 -17.90 4.36 -16.88
CA THR A 482 -18.00 2.97 -17.36
C THR A 482 -17.48 2.80 -18.79
N ALA A 483 -17.62 3.81 -19.65
CA ALA A 483 -17.18 3.77 -21.04
C ALA A 483 -15.66 4.03 -21.23
N VAL A 484 -14.97 4.58 -20.22
CA VAL A 484 -13.53 4.85 -20.27
C VAL A 484 -12.74 3.57 -20.03
N LYS A 485 -11.80 3.29 -20.92
CA LYS A 485 -10.89 2.15 -20.74
C LYS A 485 -9.79 2.51 -19.73
N PRO A 486 -9.43 1.60 -18.80
CA PRO A 486 -8.31 1.83 -17.91
C PRO A 486 -7.01 1.97 -18.70
N SER A 487 -6.10 2.82 -18.22
CA SER A 487 -4.83 3.03 -18.90
C SER A 487 -3.91 1.82 -18.75
N LYS A 488 -3.69 1.08 -19.85
CA LYS A 488 -2.76 -0.07 -19.88
C LYS A 488 -1.34 0.29 -19.45
N THR A 489 -0.86 1.50 -19.75
CA THR A 489 0.45 1.97 -19.28
C THR A 489 0.52 2.02 -17.76
N VAL A 490 -0.55 2.46 -17.08
CA VAL A 490 -0.60 2.51 -15.61
C VAL A 490 -0.68 1.09 -15.05
N ALA A 491 -1.58 0.26 -15.56
CA ALA A 491 -1.75 -1.13 -15.11
C ALA A 491 -0.44 -1.95 -15.18
N ILE A 492 0.33 -1.83 -16.27
CA ILE A 492 1.62 -2.52 -16.42
C ILE A 492 2.68 -1.94 -15.50
N THR A 493 2.69 -0.62 -15.28
CA THR A 493 3.61 0.03 -14.33
C THR A 493 3.33 -0.45 -12.91
N ASP A 494 2.06 -0.60 -12.54
CA ASP A 494 1.63 -1.09 -11.22
C ASP A 494 1.99 -2.56 -11.05
N GLN A 495 1.76 -3.40 -12.06
CA GLN A 495 2.15 -4.82 -12.06
C GLN A 495 3.67 -4.99 -11.93
N ALA A 496 4.46 -4.22 -12.70
CA ALA A 496 5.91 -4.22 -12.59
C ALA A 496 6.40 -3.75 -11.22
N THR A 497 5.69 -2.78 -10.62
CA THR A 497 5.97 -2.30 -9.26
C THR A 497 5.64 -3.36 -8.21
N ALA A 498 4.52 -4.07 -8.35
CA ALA A 498 4.13 -5.17 -7.47
C ALA A 498 5.14 -6.33 -7.54
N LEU A 499 5.62 -6.68 -8.74
CA LEU A 499 6.67 -7.69 -8.93
C LEU A 499 8.00 -7.26 -8.29
N ALA A 500 8.41 -6.00 -8.48
CA ALA A 500 9.59 -5.45 -7.82
C ALA A 500 9.44 -5.42 -6.28
N GLN A 501 8.25 -5.14 -5.77
CA GLN A 501 7.93 -5.20 -4.33
C GLN A 501 7.93 -6.63 -3.79
N ALA A 502 7.55 -7.60 -4.61
CA ALA A 502 7.64 -9.04 -4.32
C ALA A 502 9.07 -9.60 -4.45
N GLY A 503 10.07 -8.75 -4.71
CA GLY A 503 11.47 -9.16 -4.82
C GLY A 503 11.86 -9.72 -6.19
N VAL A 504 10.96 -9.70 -7.18
CA VAL A 504 11.27 -10.09 -8.56
C VAL A 504 11.92 -8.89 -9.28
N PRO A 505 13.19 -8.96 -9.71
CA PRO A 505 13.84 -7.85 -10.38
C PRO A 505 13.29 -7.67 -11.80
N VAL A 506 12.46 -6.63 -11.98
CA VAL A 506 11.84 -6.27 -13.27
C VAL A 506 12.50 -5.02 -13.86
N ILE A 507 12.91 -5.10 -15.13
CA ILE A 507 13.35 -3.95 -15.91
C ILE A 507 12.11 -3.18 -16.40
N ARG A 508 11.99 -1.91 -16.00
CA ARG A 508 10.79 -1.09 -16.24
C ARG A 508 11.02 -0.13 -17.41
N LEU A 509 10.54 -0.49 -18.60
CA LEU A 509 10.59 0.37 -19.80
C LEU A 509 9.18 0.81 -20.24
N ALA A 510 8.20 0.71 -19.33
CA ALA A 510 6.83 1.10 -19.58
C ALA A 510 6.61 2.62 -19.40
N ALA A 511 7.09 3.21 -18.31
CA ALA A 511 6.83 4.61 -17.98
C ALA A 511 7.68 5.58 -18.81
N GLY A 512 7.06 6.72 -19.15
CA GLY A 512 7.66 7.77 -19.96
C GLY A 512 8.35 8.86 -19.14
N GLU A 513 9.27 8.48 -18.26
CA GLU A 513 9.93 9.34 -17.29
C GLU A 513 11.45 9.37 -17.53
N PRO A 514 12.06 10.55 -17.75
CA PRO A 514 13.52 10.71 -17.77
C PRO A 514 14.18 10.11 -16.52
N ASP A 515 15.30 9.41 -16.70
CA ASP A 515 16.15 8.88 -15.62
C ASP A 515 17.13 9.93 -15.05
N PHE A 516 17.08 11.15 -15.57
CA PHE A 516 17.81 12.30 -15.05
C PHE A 516 17.06 12.94 -13.88
N ASP A 517 17.80 13.46 -12.92
CA ASP A 517 17.23 14.35 -11.90
C ASP A 517 16.79 15.69 -12.53
N THR A 518 15.85 16.37 -11.88
CA THR A 518 15.54 17.77 -12.20
C THR A 518 16.82 18.61 -12.07
N PRO A 519 17.20 19.43 -13.08
CA PRO A 519 18.41 20.25 -13.03
C PRO A 519 18.53 21.08 -11.75
N ALA A 520 19.74 21.14 -11.18
CA ALA A 520 19.96 21.68 -9.83
C ALA A 520 19.40 23.10 -9.62
N VAL A 521 19.55 24.00 -10.60
CA VAL A 521 19.03 25.37 -10.50
C VAL A 521 17.50 25.43 -10.45
N ILE A 522 16.82 24.46 -11.07
CA ILE A 522 15.36 24.32 -11.02
C ILE A 522 14.92 23.79 -9.66
N ALA A 523 15.62 22.76 -9.15
CA ALA A 523 15.37 22.20 -7.83
C ALA A 523 15.58 23.25 -6.72
N GLU A 524 16.67 24.00 -6.78
CA GLU A 524 16.97 25.11 -5.86
C GLU A 524 15.90 26.21 -5.91
N ALA A 525 15.39 26.56 -7.09
CA ALA A 525 14.27 27.51 -7.20
C ALA A 525 13.00 27.00 -6.48
N GLY A 526 12.70 25.70 -6.57
CA GLY A 526 11.63 25.08 -5.81
C GLY A 526 11.88 25.09 -4.29
N ILE A 527 13.10 24.77 -3.86
CA ILE A 527 13.50 24.83 -2.45
C ILE A 527 13.37 26.25 -1.89
N ASN A 528 13.85 27.26 -2.63
CA ASN A 528 13.77 28.66 -2.23
C ASN A 528 12.33 29.15 -2.18
N ALA A 529 11.48 28.73 -3.12
CA ALA A 529 10.05 29.03 -3.07
C ALA A 529 9.41 28.53 -1.76
N ILE A 530 9.80 27.35 -1.27
CA ILE A 530 9.34 26.83 0.04
C ILE A 530 9.87 27.70 1.18
N ARG A 531 11.18 27.99 1.19
CA ARG A 531 11.85 28.77 2.26
C ARG A 531 11.30 30.19 2.38
N GLU A 532 11.01 30.83 1.26
CA GLU A 532 10.48 32.20 1.18
C GLU A 532 8.94 32.25 1.39
N GLY A 533 8.30 31.09 1.57
CA GLY A 533 6.88 31.00 1.84
C GLY A 533 5.99 31.25 0.61
N TYR A 534 6.44 30.96 -0.62
CA TYR A 534 5.57 30.91 -1.79
C TYR A 534 4.66 29.68 -1.73
N THR A 535 3.76 29.64 -0.75
CA THR A 535 2.87 28.51 -0.40
C THR A 535 1.39 28.91 -0.37
N ARG A 536 1.07 30.12 -0.85
CA ARG A 536 -0.29 30.69 -0.90
C ARG A 536 -0.86 30.51 -2.30
N TYR A 537 -2.18 30.71 -2.43
CA TYR A 537 -2.84 30.66 -3.74
C TYR A 537 -2.18 31.62 -4.73
N THR A 538 -1.91 31.11 -5.93
CA THR A 538 -1.52 31.91 -7.09
C THR A 538 -2.75 32.31 -7.89
N PRO A 539 -2.66 33.23 -8.86
CA PRO A 539 -3.71 33.41 -9.85
C PRO A 539 -4.06 32.07 -10.50
N ASN A 540 -5.36 31.84 -10.77
CA ASN A 540 -5.83 30.56 -11.31
C ASN A 540 -5.17 30.19 -12.64
N ALA A 541 -4.89 31.18 -13.49
CA ALA A 541 -4.22 30.99 -14.77
C ALA A 541 -2.70 30.74 -14.66
N GLY A 542 -2.13 30.90 -13.46
CA GLY A 542 -0.69 30.93 -13.21
C GLY A 542 -0.16 32.33 -12.91
N THR A 543 0.97 32.40 -12.22
CA THR A 543 1.65 33.66 -11.89
C THR A 543 1.98 34.45 -13.14
N GLN A 544 1.94 35.79 -13.03
CA GLN A 544 2.28 36.67 -14.14
C GLN A 544 3.69 36.41 -14.66
N GLU A 545 4.64 36.20 -13.74
CA GLU A 545 6.04 35.87 -14.02
C GLU A 545 6.17 34.65 -14.94
N LEU A 546 5.51 33.53 -14.60
CA LEU A 546 5.59 32.31 -15.39
C LEU A 546 4.90 32.46 -16.75
N ARG A 547 3.73 33.10 -16.81
CA ARG A 547 3.02 33.32 -18.07
C ARG A 547 3.82 34.21 -19.03
N VAL A 548 4.51 35.23 -18.51
CA VAL A 548 5.43 36.06 -19.31
C VAL A 548 6.62 35.25 -19.80
N ALA A 549 7.24 34.43 -18.95
CA ALA A 549 8.35 33.56 -19.36
C ALA A 549 7.92 32.56 -20.46
N ILE A 550 6.71 32.00 -20.36
CA ILE A 550 6.15 31.13 -21.40
C ILE A 550 5.94 31.89 -22.72
N CYS A 551 5.42 33.12 -22.68
CA CYS A 551 5.27 33.94 -23.88
C CYS A 551 6.62 34.23 -24.56
N GLN A 552 7.66 34.50 -23.76
CA GLN A 552 9.01 34.71 -24.28
C GLN A 552 9.55 33.43 -24.94
N LYS A 553 9.43 32.28 -24.28
CA LYS A 553 9.80 30.98 -24.84
C LYS A 553 9.10 30.72 -26.18
N LEU A 554 7.77 30.89 -26.23
CA LEU A 554 6.99 30.64 -27.45
C LEU A 554 7.39 31.57 -28.60
N LYS A 555 7.76 32.81 -28.30
CA LYS A 555 8.25 33.77 -29.30
C LYS A 555 9.63 33.39 -29.81
N GLU A 556 10.55 33.09 -28.91
CA GLU A 556 11.96 32.86 -29.21
C GLU A 556 12.22 31.51 -29.89
N GLU A 557 11.58 30.45 -29.40
CA GLU A 557 11.83 29.07 -29.84
C GLU A 557 10.84 28.62 -30.92
N ASN A 558 9.60 29.12 -30.89
CA ASN A 558 8.53 28.65 -31.77
C ASN A 558 8.09 29.71 -32.79
N GLY A 559 8.56 30.96 -32.67
CA GLY A 559 8.17 32.06 -33.55
C GLY A 559 6.71 32.49 -33.37
N ILE A 560 6.07 32.16 -32.25
CA ILE A 560 4.66 32.47 -31.99
C ILE A 560 4.53 33.55 -30.93
N SER A 561 3.79 34.61 -31.24
CA SER A 561 3.50 35.67 -30.29
C SER A 561 2.17 35.40 -29.57
N TYR A 562 2.23 35.32 -28.25
CA TYR A 562 1.06 35.29 -27.36
C TYR A 562 1.17 36.38 -26.30
N LYS A 563 0.03 36.80 -25.78
CA LYS A 563 -0.06 37.63 -24.58
C LYS A 563 -0.21 36.74 -23.34
N PRO A 564 0.16 37.23 -22.14
CA PRO A 564 0.02 36.44 -20.92
C PRO A 564 -1.42 35.96 -20.65
N ASP A 565 -2.46 36.67 -21.07
CA ASP A 565 -3.87 36.26 -20.94
C ASP A 565 -4.33 35.25 -22.00
N GLU A 566 -3.44 34.88 -22.92
CA GLU A 566 -3.58 33.79 -23.91
C GLU A 566 -2.79 32.54 -23.47
N VAL A 567 -2.34 32.49 -22.21
CA VAL A 567 -1.62 31.37 -21.59
C VAL A 567 -2.31 30.93 -20.29
N LEU A 568 -2.50 29.63 -20.13
CA LEU A 568 -3.04 28.97 -18.93
C LEU A 568 -2.07 27.91 -18.42
N VAL A 569 -1.60 28.06 -17.18
CA VAL A 569 -0.75 27.08 -16.49
C VAL A 569 -1.61 26.08 -15.71
N SER A 570 -1.30 24.79 -15.82
CA SER A 570 -2.05 23.68 -15.22
C SER A 570 -1.13 22.66 -14.54
N ASN A 571 -1.70 21.69 -13.81
CA ASN A 571 -1.00 20.59 -13.13
C ASN A 571 -0.49 19.51 -14.10
N GLY A 572 0.40 19.94 -15.00
CA GLY A 572 0.95 19.14 -16.09
C GLY A 572 0.11 19.22 -17.38
N ALA A 573 0.76 18.92 -18.51
CA ALA A 573 0.15 18.98 -19.84
C ALA A 573 -1.11 18.11 -19.99
N LYS A 574 -1.19 16.97 -19.28
CA LYS A 574 -2.40 16.12 -19.23
C LYS A 574 -3.66 16.91 -18.85
N GLN A 575 -3.57 17.80 -17.85
CA GLN A 575 -4.69 18.66 -17.46
C GLN A 575 -5.02 19.68 -18.55
N SER A 576 -3.99 20.29 -19.15
CA SER A 576 -4.14 21.27 -20.24
C SER A 576 -4.87 20.69 -21.45
N ILE A 577 -4.51 19.45 -21.86
CA ILE A 577 -5.15 18.73 -22.97
C ILE A 577 -6.61 18.44 -22.64
N TYR A 578 -6.88 17.90 -21.45
CA TYR A 578 -8.23 17.54 -21.07
C TYR A 578 -9.16 18.75 -20.98
N GLN A 579 -8.69 19.86 -20.39
CA GLN A 579 -9.45 21.11 -20.34
C GLN A 579 -9.69 21.70 -21.73
N ALA A 580 -8.71 21.63 -22.64
CA ALA A 580 -8.89 22.05 -24.02
C ALA A 580 -10.01 21.24 -24.70
N ILE A 581 -9.99 19.91 -24.57
CA ILE A 581 -11.03 19.03 -25.13
C ILE A 581 -12.40 19.35 -24.53
N LEU A 582 -12.51 19.46 -23.21
CA LEU A 582 -13.77 19.81 -22.53
C LEU A 582 -14.29 21.20 -22.92
N ALA A 583 -13.41 22.16 -23.18
CA ALA A 583 -13.79 23.52 -23.51
C ALA A 583 -14.32 23.66 -24.93
N VAL A 584 -13.84 22.81 -25.86
CA VAL A 584 -14.14 22.96 -27.29
C VAL A 584 -15.07 21.91 -27.86
N CYS A 585 -15.14 20.71 -27.28
CA CYS A 585 -16.00 19.64 -27.78
C CYS A 585 -17.38 19.66 -27.11
N SER A 586 -18.42 19.60 -27.93
CA SER A 586 -19.80 19.35 -27.50
C SER A 586 -20.15 17.87 -27.63
N PRO A 587 -21.22 17.38 -26.96
CA PRO A 587 -21.70 16.03 -27.15
C PRO A 587 -21.93 15.69 -28.62
N GLY A 588 -21.33 14.60 -29.09
CA GLY A 588 -21.41 14.14 -30.47
C GLY A 588 -20.44 14.82 -31.46
N ASP A 589 -19.65 15.82 -31.04
CA ASP A 589 -18.52 16.30 -31.84
C ASP A 589 -17.48 15.19 -32.03
N GLU A 590 -16.74 15.24 -33.12
CA GLU A 590 -15.70 14.26 -33.45
C GLU A 590 -14.29 14.82 -33.18
N VAL A 591 -13.48 14.00 -32.49
CA VAL A 591 -12.06 14.27 -32.22
C VAL A 591 -11.21 13.32 -33.07
N ILE A 592 -10.49 13.86 -34.03
CA ILE A 592 -9.68 13.13 -35.00
C ILE A 592 -8.29 12.88 -34.40
N ILE A 593 -7.88 11.62 -34.36
CA ILE A 593 -6.69 11.17 -33.65
C ILE A 593 -5.90 10.20 -34.56
N PRO A 594 -4.72 10.60 -35.06
CA PRO A 594 -3.82 9.69 -35.77
C PRO A 594 -3.34 8.57 -34.84
N ALA A 595 -3.45 7.31 -35.26
CA ALA A 595 -2.85 6.17 -34.57
C ALA A 595 -1.52 5.80 -35.24
N PRO A 596 -0.48 5.42 -34.47
CA PRO A 596 -0.49 5.20 -33.02
C PRO A 596 -0.56 6.50 -32.20
N PHE A 597 -1.43 6.54 -31.19
CA PHE A 597 -1.72 7.73 -30.37
C PHE A 597 -1.30 7.57 -28.92
N TRP A 598 -1.11 8.67 -28.19
CA TRP A 598 -0.99 8.59 -26.74
C TRP A 598 -2.32 8.13 -26.11
N VAL A 599 -2.24 7.06 -25.30
CA VAL A 599 -3.37 6.29 -24.72
C VAL A 599 -4.50 7.13 -24.12
N SER A 600 -4.25 8.36 -23.68
CA SER A 600 -5.27 9.19 -23.04
C SER A 600 -6.14 10.00 -24.00
N TYR A 601 -5.71 10.25 -25.25
CA TYR A 601 -6.49 11.13 -26.15
C TYR A 601 -7.91 10.61 -26.44
N PRO A 602 -8.13 9.33 -26.81
CA PRO A 602 -9.47 8.84 -27.09
C PRO A 602 -10.36 8.82 -25.85
N GLU A 603 -9.78 8.51 -24.69
CA GLU A 603 -10.52 8.48 -23.42
C GLU A 603 -10.95 9.89 -22.98
N MET A 604 -10.08 10.89 -23.17
CA MET A 604 -10.42 12.30 -22.91
C MET A 604 -11.54 12.80 -23.84
N ALA A 605 -11.56 12.37 -25.11
CA ALA A 605 -12.66 12.67 -26.02
C ALA A 605 -13.98 12.06 -25.51
N ARG A 606 -13.98 10.78 -25.10
CA ARG A 606 -15.19 10.11 -24.55
C ARG A 606 -15.69 10.77 -23.26
N LEU A 607 -14.79 11.18 -22.38
CA LEU A 607 -15.15 11.91 -21.14
C LEU A 607 -15.84 13.26 -21.42
N ALA A 608 -15.54 13.87 -22.57
CA ALA A 608 -16.19 15.09 -23.06
C ALA A 608 -17.46 14.82 -23.89
N ASP A 609 -18.00 13.60 -23.87
CA ASP A 609 -19.12 13.14 -24.70
C ASP A 609 -18.85 13.27 -26.22
N ALA A 610 -17.58 13.37 -26.62
CA ALA A 610 -17.15 13.44 -28.01
C ALA A 610 -16.76 12.06 -28.54
N THR A 611 -16.80 11.90 -29.86
CA THR A 611 -16.49 10.64 -30.54
C THR A 611 -15.05 10.65 -31.04
N PRO A 612 -14.16 9.76 -30.53
CA PRO A 612 -12.83 9.63 -31.10
C PRO A 612 -12.89 8.95 -32.48
N VAL A 613 -12.37 9.65 -33.49
CA VAL A 613 -12.22 9.15 -34.87
C VAL A 613 -10.75 8.83 -35.09
N ILE A 614 -10.42 7.54 -35.05
CA ILE A 614 -9.04 7.06 -35.16
C ILE A 614 -8.62 6.96 -36.64
N LEU A 615 -7.46 7.52 -36.98
CA LEU A 615 -6.86 7.46 -38.31
C LEU A 615 -5.56 6.62 -38.27
N PRO A 616 -5.61 5.34 -38.67
CA PRO A 616 -4.42 4.50 -38.68
C PRO A 616 -3.37 5.03 -39.67
N THR A 617 -2.12 5.10 -39.22
CA THR A 617 -0.93 5.35 -40.05
C THR A 617 -0.14 4.05 -40.22
N SER A 618 0.92 4.05 -41.03
CA SER A 618 1.75 2.86 -41.25
C SER A 618 3.20 3.10 -40.85
N ILE A 619 3.87 2.03 -40.41
CA ILE A 619 5.32 2.06 -40.12
C ILE A 619 6.15 2.46 -41.35
N SER A 620 5.71 2.08 -42.56
CA SER A 620 6.37 2.43 -43.83
C SER A 620 6.42 3.93 -44.10
N GLU A 621 5.43 4.67 -43.59
CA GLU A 621 5.33 6.13 -43.66
C GLU A 621 5.80 6.79 -42.36
N ASN A 622 6.59 6.07 -41.54
CA ASN A 622 7.06 6.50 -40.23
C ASN A 622 5.94 6.95 -39.30
N PHE A 623 4.77 6.31 -39.38
CA PHE A 623 3.58 6.61 -38.60
C PHE A 623 3.08 8.07 -38.72
N LEU A 624 3.35 8.72 -39.85
CA LEU A 624 2.86 10.06 -40.13
C LEU A 624 1.45 10.02 -40.74
N LEU A 625 0.61 10.98 -40.39
CA LEU A 625 -0.73 11.12 -40.94
C LEU A 625 -0.69 11.41 -42.44
N ASP A 626 -1.41 10.62 -43.25
CA ASP A 626 -1.68 10.94 -44.64
C ASP A 626 -2.73 12.07 -44.72
N SER A 627 -2.37 13.17 -45.37
CA SER A 627 -3.25 14.32 -45.59
C SER A 627 -4.52 13.96 -46.37
N LYS A 628 -4.45 12.99 -47.29
CA LYS A 628 -5.64 12.51 -48.04
C LYS A 628 -6.58 11.72 -47.15
N GLN A 629 -6.03 10.88 -46.27
CA GLN A 629 -6.82 10.12 -45.30
C GLN A 629 -7.56 11.08 -44.36
N LEU A 630 -6.90 12.14 -43.88
CA LEU A 630 -7.53 13.20 -43.10
C LEU A 630 -8.71 13.83 -43.87
N GLU A 631 -8.49 14.31 -45.09
CA GLU A 631 -9.54 14.97 -45.89
C GLU A 631 -10.75 14.04 -46.12
N SER A 632 -10.53 12.74 -46.31
CA SER A 632 -11.60 11.75 -46.51
C SER A 632 -12.47 11.48 -45.30
N LYS A 633 -12.02 11.85 -44.10
CA LYS A 633 -12.69 11.56 -42.81
C LYS A 633 -13.37 12.76 -42.20
N LEU A 634 -13.06 13.96 -42.70
CA LEU A 634 -13.68 15.20 -42.24
C LEU A 634 -15.15 15.26 -42.63
N ASN A 635 -15.98 15.66 -41.68
CA ASN A 635 -17.40 15.92 -41.86
C ASN A 635 -17.85 17.09 -40.98
N GLU A 636 -19.16 17.39 -40.99
CA GLU A 636 -19.70 18.53 -40.25
C GLU A 636 -19.49 18.45 -38.73
N LYS A 637 -19.37 17.24 -38.15
CA LYS A 637 -19.12 17.01 -36.72
C LYS A 637 -17.64 17.08 -36.33
N SER A 638 -16.73 17.06 -37.30
CA SER A 638 -15.29 17.17 -37.04
C SER A 638 -14.96 18.48 -36.33
N ARG A 639 -14.52 18.38 -35.08
CA ARG A 639 -14.32 19.53 -34.20
C ARG A 639 -12.87 19.77 -33.86
N LEU A 640 -12.12 18.71 -33.57
CA LEU A 640 -10.76 18.81 -33.07
C LEU A 640 -9.88 17.77 -33.74
N LEU A 641 -8.74 18.19 -34.29
CA LEU A 641 -7.65 17.32 -34.69
C LEU A 641 -6.56 17.37 -33.62
N ILE A 642 -6.09 16.22 -33.15
CA ILE A 642 -4.96 16.14 -32.22
C ILE A 642 -3.70 15.78 -33.01
N LEU A 643 -2.65 16.60 -32.89
CA LEU A 643 -1.32 16.33 -33.43
C LEU A 643 -0.32 16.29 -32.27
N CYS A 644 0.45 15.21 -32.17
CA CYS A 644 1.53 15.06 -31.19
C CYS A 644 2.85 14.95 -31.95
N SER A 645 3.74 15.93 -31.79
CA SER A 645 5.02 15.97 -32.51
C SER A 645 6.09 16.68 -31.66
N PRO A 646 7.20 16.02 -31.31
CA PRO A 646 7.48 14.58 -31.51
C PRO A 646 6.47 13.64 -30.81
N SER A 647 6.16 12.52 -31.45
CA SER A 647 5.05 11.64 -31.06
C SER A 647 5.39 10.69 -29.89
N ASN A 648 4.40 10.46 -29.02
CA ASN A 648 4.29 9.27 -28.17
C ASN A 648 3.12 8.42 -28.69
N PRO A 649 3.35 7.18 -29.17
CA PRO A 649 4.47 6.30 -28.83
C PRO A 649 5.61 6.20 -29.84
N THR A 650 5.50 6.83 -31.02
CA THR A 650 6.33 6.46 -32.18
C THR A 650 7.67 7.18 -32.27
N GLY A 651 7.82 8.33 -31.61
CA GLY A 651 8.96 9.21 -31.78
C GLY A 651 9.03 9.91 -33.14
N SER A 652 7.99 9.79 -33.97
CA SER A 652 7.90 10.48 -35.27
C SER A 652 7.85 11.99 -35.07
N VAL A 653 8.48 12.73 -35.99
CA VAL A 653 8.45 14.19 -36.04
C VAL A 653 7.82 14.59 -37.36
N TYR A 654 6.77 15.42 -37.31
CA TYR A 654 6.10 15.89 -38.52
C TYR A 654 6.98 16.89 -39.26
N PRO A 655 7.35 16.62 -40.52
CA PRO A 655 8.07 17.59 -41.34
C PRO A 655 7.18 18.81 -41.61
N LYS A 656 7.78 20.01 -41.64
CA LYS A 656 7.07 21.26 -41.92
C LYS A 656 6.17 21.19 -43.16
N LYS A 657 6.66 20.58 -44.25
CA LYS A 657 5.90 20.42 -45.51
C LYS A 657 4.58 19.66 -45.29
N LEU A 658 4.60 18.57 -44.53
CA LEU A 658 3.40 17.80 -44.23
C LEU A 658 2.43 18.59 -43.34
N LEU A 659 2.95 19.31 -42.33
CA LEU A 659 2.12 20.18 -41.50
C LEU A 659 1.47 21.31 -42.31
N GLU A 660 2.16 21.87 -43.31
CA GLU A 660 1.59 22.86 -44.24
C GLU A 660 0.47 22.26 -45.11
N GLU A 661 0.59 21.00 -45.53
CA GLU A 661 -0.48 20.29 -46.24
C GLU A 661 -1.70 20.06 -45.33
N ILE A 662 -1.48 19.61 -44.09
CA ILE A 662 -2.55 19.45 -43.08
C ILE A 662 -3.20 20.81 -42.77
N ALA A 663 -2.42 21.87 -42.59
CA ALA A 663 -2.92 23.22 -42.32
C ALA A 663 -3.81 23.74 -43.45
N LYS A 664 -3.48 23.46 -44.72
CA LYS A 664 -4.34 23.79 -45.87
C LYS A 664 -5.68 23.08 -45.80
N ILE A 665 -5.71 21.81 -45.38
CA ILE A 665 -6.96 21.07 -45.18
C ILE A 665 -7.74 21.71 -44.03
N VAL A 666 -7.12 21.87 -42.86
CA VAL A 666 -7.76 22.48 -41.68
C VAL A 666 -8.36 23.85 -42.00
N ALA A 667 -7.67 24.68 -42.78
CA ALA A 667 -8.15 26.01 -43.18
C ALA A 667 -9.49 25.98 -43.93
N LYS A 668 -9.77 24.91 -44.71
CA LYS A 668 -11.04 24.73 -45.44
C LYS A 668 -12.24 24.44 -44.53
N HIS A 669 -12.00 24.01 -43.29
CA HIS A 669 -13.04 23.63 -42.34
C HIS A 669 -13.10 24.62 -41.17
N PRO A 670 -14.02 25.60 -41.18
CA PRO A 670 -14.02 26.69 -40.20
C PRO A 670 -14.31 26.24 -38.76
N ARG A 671 -14.97 25.09 -38.56
CA ARG A 671 -15.22 24.50 -37.23
C ARG A 671 -14.01 23.76 -36.65
N LEU A 672 -13.08 23.32 -37.50
CA LEU A 672 -12.01 22.40 -37.13
C LEU A 672 -10.88 23.16 -36.42
N LEU A 673 -10.64 22.79 -35.16
CA LEU A 673 -9.53 23.24 -34.35
C LEU A 673 -8.41 22.21 -34.36
N VAL A 674 -7.21 22.63 -33.96
CA VAL A 674 -6.06 21.73 -33.75
C VAL A 674 -5.57 21.84 -32.32
N LEU A 675 -5.43 20.69 -31.64
CA LEU A 675 -4.67 20.59 -30.41
C LEU A 675 -3.28 20.07 -30.77
N SER A 676 -2.28 20.93 -30.58
CA SER A 676 -0.87 20.61 -30.87
C SER A 676 -0.17 20.27 -29.55
N ASP A 677 0.05 18.99 -29.29
CA ASP A 677 0.81 18.51 -28.13
C ASP A 677 2.30 18.46 -28.47
N GLU A 678 3.02 19.45 -27.96
CA GLU A 678 4.42 19.72 -28.28
C GLU A 678 5.35 19.41 -27.09
N ILE A 679 4.89 18.60 -26.13
CA ILE A 679 5.60 18.31 -24.87
C ILE A 679 7.00 17.68 -25.03
N TYR A 680 7.29 17.10 -26.20
CA TYR A 680 8.59 16.51 -26.53
C TYR A 680 9.48 17.39 -27.42
N GLU A 681 9.08 18.63 -27.69
CA GLU A 681 9.75 19.59 -28.60
C GLU A 681 11.28 19.57 -28.53
N HIS A 682 11.86 19.60 -27.33
CA HIS A 682 13.31 19.69 -27.14
C HIS A 682 14.01 18.33 -27.20
N ILE A 683 13.28 17.23 -27.13
CA ILE A 683 13.83 15.89 -27.28
C ILE A 683 13.71 15.50 -28.74
N ILE A 684 14.58 16.07 -29.56
CA ILE A 684 14.58 15.94 -31.01
C ILE A 684 16.00 15.66 -31.51
N TYR A 685 16.12 14.81 -32.53
CA TYR A 685 17.40 14.34 -33.03
C TYR A 685 17.68 14.93 -34.42
N ALA A 686 18.77 15.68 -34.52
CA ALA A 686 19.20 16.27 -35.79
C ALA A 686 19.37 15.18 -36.88
N PRO A 687 18.94 15.44 -38.13
CA PRO A 687 18.58 16.76 -38.69
C PRO A 687 17.11 17.16 -38.53
N ALA A 688 16.28 16.40 -37.80
CA ALA A 688 14.89 16.76 -37.59
C ALA A 688 14.76 18.08 -36.81
N THR A 689 13.74 18.86 -37.14
CA THR A 689 13.41 20.12 -36.48
C THR A 689 11.95 20.15 -36.08
N HIS A 690 11.66 20.82 -34.96
CA HIS A 690 10.29 21.02 -34.50
C HIS A 690 9.64 22.18 -35.25
N THR A 691 8.37 22.05 -35.58
CA THR A 691 7.57 23.14 -36.15
C THR A 691 6.24 23.18 -35.40
N SER A 692 6.05 24.22 -34.58
CA SER A 692 4.80 24.42 -33.87
C SER A 692 3.67 24.72 -34.85
N PHE A 693 2.55 24.01 -34.73
CA PHE A 693 1.48 24.08 -35.73
C PHE A 693 0.86 25.49 -35.83
N ALA A 694 0.77 26.21 -34.70
CA ALA A 694 0.25 27.57 -34.64
C ALA A 694 1.12 28.61 -35.39
N SER A 695 2.38 28.28 -35.73
CA SER A 695 3.27 29.15 -36.51
C SER A 695 2.93 29.15 -38.01
N LEU A 696 2.13 28.18 -38.46
CA LEU A 696 1.77 28.04 -39.87
C LEU A 696 0.72 29.07 -40.30
N PRO A 697 0.73 29.52 -41.57
CA PRO A 697 -0.23 30.51 -42.07
C PRO A 697 -1.69 30.13 -41.78
N GLY A 698 -2.41 31.04 -41.12
CA GLY A 698 -3.84 30.87 -40.79
C GLY A 698 -4.16 29.92 -39.62
N MET A 699 -3.15 29.34 -38.97
CA MET A 699 -3.37 28.33 -37.91
C MET A 699 -3.41 28.91 -36.49
N TRP A 700 -2.92 30.12 -36.25
CA TRP A 700 -2.88 30.74 -34.90
C TRP A 700 -4.27 30.80 -34.25
N ASP A 701 -5.30 31.30 -34.95
CA ASP A 701 -6.66 31.51 -34.43
C ASP A 701 -7.43 30.20 -34.11
N ARG A 702 -6.87 29.04 -34.47
CA ARG A 702 -7.52 27.73 -34.36
C ARG A 702 -6.67 26.65 -33.72
N THR A 703 -5.51 27.03 -33.17
CA THR A 703 -4.58 26.07 -32.55
C THR A 703 -4.53 26.27 -31.04
N LEU A 704 -4.65 25.17 -30.32
CA LEU A 704 -4.45 25.04 -28.88
C LEU A 704 -3.10 24.36 -28.67
N THR A 705 -2.06 25.16 -28.48
CA THR A 705 -0.68 24.66 -28.26
C THR A 705 -0.53 24.23 -26.81
N VAL A 706 -0.29 22.94 -26.59
CA VAL A 706 -0.01 22.38 -25.26
C VAL A 706 1.46 22.00 -25.17
N ASN A 707 2.09 22.37 -24.06
CA ASN A 707 3.46 21.99 -23.77
C ASN A 707 3.68 22.01 -22.24
N GLY A 708 4.90 21.83 -21.76
CA GLY A 708 5.20 21.78 -20.33
C GLY A 708 6.63 21.34 -20.02
N PHE A 709 6.84 21.00 -18.75
CA PHE A 709 8.19 20.90 -18.18
C PHE A 709 8.64 19.46 -17.93
N SER A 710 7.70 18.51 -17.96
CA SER A 710 7.94 17.16 -17.49
C SER A 710 9.01 16.39 -18.27
N LYS A 711 9.20 16.68 -19.56
CA LYS A 711 10.05 15.88 -20.45
C LYS A 711 11.40 16.55 -20.67
N ALA A 712 11.39 17.79 -21.14
CA ALA A 712 12.61 18.54 -21.41
C ALA A 712 13.48 18.75 -20.16
N PHE A 713 12.88 18.97 -18.99
CA PHE A 713 13.60 19.34 -17.76
C PHE A 713 13.57 18.26 -16.67
N ALA A 714 13.15 17.02 -17.01
CA ALA A 714 12.97 15.93 -16.03
C ALA A 714 12.11 16.34 -14.81
N MET A 715 11.00 17.06 -15.06
CA MET A 715 10.08 17.58 -14.04
C MET A 715 8.74 16.81 -13.99
N THR A 716 8.75 15.49 -14.16
CA THR A 716 7.53 14.64 -14.18
C THR A 716 6.70 14.79 -12.89
N GLY A 717 7.35 14.68 -11.74
CA GLY A 717 6.73 14.75 -10.40
C GLY A 717 6.28 16.14 -9.96
N TRP A 718 6.78 17.22 -10.60
CA TRP A 718 6.41 18.60 -10.27
C TRP A 718 5.03 19.01 -10.76
N ARG A 719 4.49 18.26 -11.74
CA ARG A 719 3.17 18.47 -12.33
C ARG A 719 2.98 19.89 -12.87
N LEU A 720 3.79 20.31 -13.85
CA LEU A 720 3.68 21.63 -14.47
C LEU A 720 3.58 21.55 -15.99
N GLY A 721 2.54 22.18 -16.56
CA GLY A 721 2.33 22.30 -18.00
C GLY A 721 1.49 23.54 -18.31
N TYR A 722 1.31 23.84 -19.59
CA TYR A 722 0.56 25.00 -20.02
C TYR A 722 -0.17 24.77 -21.35
N LEU A 723 -1.23 25.55 -21.54
CA LEU A 723 -1.96 25.74 -22.78
C LEU A 723 -1.76 27.19 -23.25
N ALA A 724 -1.42 27.39 -24.51
CA ALA A 724 -1.44 28.69 -25.19
C ALA A 724 -2.36 28.64 -26.41
N GLY A 725 -3.11 29.70 -26.67
CA GLY A 725 -4.03 29.75 -27.81
C GLY A 725 -4.95 30.96 -27.78
N PRO A 726 -5.96 31.01 -28.67
CA PRO A 726 -6.89 32.14 -28.74
C PRO A 726 -7.53 32.43 -27.39
N LYS A 727 -7.52 33.72 -27.01
CA LYS A 727 -7.94 34.21 -25.68
C LYS A 727 -9.28 33.64 -25.20
N HIS A 728 -10.26 33.51 -26.08
CA HIS A 728 -11.59 33.03 -25.70
C HIS A 728 -11.61 31.54 -25.32
N PHE A 729 -10.82 30.69 -25.98
CA PHE A 729 -10.66 29.28 -25.60
C PHE A 729 -9.86 29.16 -24.29
N VAL A 730 -8.78 29.93 -24.15
CA VAL A 730 -7.97 29.94 -22.92
C VAL A 730 -8.80 30.41 -21.72
N ALA A 731 -9.64 31.43 -21.88
CA ALA A 731 -10.56 31.90 -20.85
C ALA A 731 -11.58 30.82 -20.44
N ALA A 732 -12.11 30.05 -21.41
CA ALA A 732 -13.00 28.92 -21.12
C ALA A 732 -12.29 27.81 -20.34
N CYS A 733 -11.07 27.43 -20.74
CA CYS A 733 -10.24 26.48 -19.99
C CYS A 733 -9.93 26.97 -18.57
N ASN A 734 -9.63 28.27 -18.41
CA ASN A 734 -9.37 28.87 -17.10
C ASN A 734 -10.62 28.84 -16.20
N LYS A 735 -11.82 29.06 -16.77
CA LYS A 735 -13.11 28.90 -16.07
C LYS A 735 -13.28 27.46 -15.59
N ILE A 736 -13.02 26.46 -16.43
CA ILE A 736 -13.06 25.04 -16.04
C ILE A 736 -12.04 24.76 -14.92
N GLN A 737 -10.80 25.22 -15.05
CA GLN A 737 -9.75 25.02 -14.04
C GLN A 737 -10.13 25.55 -12.66
N SER A 738 -10.80 26.71 -12.61
CA SER A 738 -11.26 27.32 -11.36
C SER A 738 -12.22 26.42 -10.56
N GLN A 739 -12.91 25.50 -11.23
CA GLN A 739 -13.87 24.57 -10.62
C GLN A 739 -13.28 23.17 -10.40
N LEU A 740 -12.08 22.89 -10.93
CA LEU A 740 -11.45 21.56 -10.83
C LEU A 740 -10.31 21.52 -9.82
N THR A 741 -9.36 22.45 -9.91
CA THR A 741 -8.10 22.34 -9.15
C THR A 741 -7.63 23.64 -8.51
N SER A 742 -8.20 24.79 -8.90
CA SER A 742 -7.50 26.07 -8.81
C SER A 742 -6.19 26.08 -9.63
N GLY A 743 -5.32 27.08 -9.43
CA GLY A 743 -4.02 27.16 -10.11
C GLY A 743 -3.04 26.05 -9.70
N ALA A 744 -2.04 25.79 -10.55
CA ALA A 744 -0.99 24.82 -10.27
C ALA A 744 -0.17 25.17 -9.01
N SER A 745 0.56 24.20 -8.46
CA SER A 745 1.43 24.41 -7.29
C SER A 745 2.33 25.66 -7.43
N SER A 746 2.29 26.55 -6.43
CA SER A 746 3.11 27.77 -6.39
C SER A 746 4.61 27.48 -6.45
N ILE A 747 5.03 26.39 -5.81
CA ILE A 747 6.43 25.92 -5.79
C ILE A 747 6.85 25.47 -7.19
N SER A 748 6.02 24.66 -7.85
CA SER A 748 6.28 24.21 -9.22
C SER A 748 6.34 25.38 -10.18
N GLN A 749 5.48 26.38 -10.03
CA GLN A 749 5.50 27.56 -10.89
C GLN A 749 6.82 28.34 -10.79
N LYS A 750 7.39 28.50 -9.58
CA LYS A 750 8.72 29.11 -9.39
C LYS A 750 9.83 28.29 -10.03
N ALA A 751 9.79 26.96 -9.87
CA ALA A 751 10.71 26.06 -10.56
C ALA A 751 10.59 26.16 -12.09
N GLY A 752 9.36 26.30 -12.62
CA GLY A 752 9.11 26.49 -14.05
C GLY A 752 9.71 27.78 -14.61
N VAL A 753 9.70 28.87 -13.83
CA VAL A 753 10.39 30.12 -14.22
C VAL A 753 11.89 29.88 -14.35
N ALA A 754 12.50 29.22 -13.36
CA ALA A 754 13.92 28.87 -13.41
C ALA A 754 14.26 27.94 -14.58
N ALA A 755 13.36 27.02 -14.93
CA ALA A 755 13.53 26.12 -16.08
C ALA A 755 13.59 26.88 -17.40
N LEU A 756 12.67 27.83 -17.63
CA LEU A 756 12.72 28.70 -18.81
C LEU A 756 13.89 29.71 -18.75
N GLY A 757 14.40 30.00 -17.56
CA GLY A 757 15.60 30.81 -17.34
C GLY A 757 16.93 30.12 -17.70
N LEU A 758 16.92 28.82 -18.04
CA LEU A 758 18.10 28.10 -18.52
C LEU A 758 18.57 28.57 -19.92
N GLY A 759 17.75 29.37 -20.62
CA GLY A 759 18.03 29.89 -21.95
C GLY A 759 17.39 29.07 -23.07
N TYR A 760 17.71 29.43 -24.32
CA TYR A 760 17.14 28.82 -25.53
C TYR A 760 17.21 27.28 -25.49
N ALA A 761 16.05 26.64 -25.67
CA ALA A 761 15.86 25.20 -25.64
C ALA A 761 16.37 24.52 -24.34
N GLY A 762 16.45 25.26 -23.23
CA GLY A 762 16.95 24.79 -21.94
C GLY A 762 18.47 24.65 -21.84
N GLY A 763 19.21 25.17 -22.82
CA GLY A 763 20.67 25.25 -22.81
C GLY A 763 21.39 23.90 -22.69
N GLU A 764 22.56 23.92 -22.06
CA GLU A 764 23.44 22.75 -21.96
C GLU A 764 22.83 21.60 -21.17
N ALA A 765 21.97 21.91 -20.17
CA ALA A 765 21.29 20.89 -19.36
C ALA A 765 20.41 19.99 -20.22
N VAL A 766 19.61 20.58 -21.11
CA VAL A 766 18.74 19.82 -22.02
C VAL A 766 19.55 19.18 -23.14
N SER A 767 20.53 19.89 -23.72
CA SER A 767 21.44 19.33 -24.74
C SER A 767 22.13 18.03 -24.27
N THR A 768 22.60 18.01 -23.01
CA THR A 768 23.20 16.82 -22.38
C THR A 768 22.23 15.64 -22.34
N MET A 769 20.98 15.89 -21.92
CA MET A 769 19.94 14.85 -21.89
C MET A 769 19.61 14.34 -23.29
N VAL A 770 19.46 15.24 -24.27
CA VAL A 770 19.18 14.89 -25.67
C VAL A 770 20.28 14.03 -26.28
N LYS A 771 21.55 14.37 -26.03
CA LYS A 771 22.70 13.58 -26.49
C LYS A 771 22.67 12.16 -25.91
N ALA A 772 22.40 12.02 -24.62
CA ALA A 772 22.29 10.72 -23.98
C ALA A 772 21.09 9.91 -24.51
N PHE A 773 19.94 10.54 -24.72
CA PHE A 773 18.79 9.88 -25.33
C PHE A 773 19.07 9.42 -26.76
N ARG A 774 19.82 10.20 -27.55
CA ARG A 774 20.24 9.82 -28.90
C ARG A 774 21.13 8.58 -28.89
N GLU A 775 22.13 8.54 -28.00
CA GLU A 775 23.00 7.36 -27.85
C GLU A 775 22.18 6.09 -27.50
N ARG A 776 21.25 6.22 -26.55
CA ARG A 776 20.35 5.13 -26.13
C ARG A 776 19.43 4.68 -27.26
N ARG A 777 18.89 5.62 -28.03
CA ARG A 777 18.10 5.35 -29.25
C ARG A 777 18.92 4.55 -30.26
N ASP A 778 20.10 5.04 -30.61
CA ASP A 778 20.97 4.44 -31.63
C ASP A 778 21.37 3.01 -31.22
N PHE A 779 21.65 2.80 -29.94
CA PHE A 779 21.88 1.48 -29.38
C PHE A 779 20.68 0.53 -29.57
N LEU A 780 19.46 0.97 -29.25
CA LEU A 780 18.26 0.13 -29.40
C LEU A 780 17.94 -0.17 -30.86
N ILE A 781 18.03 0.82 -31.75
CA ILE A 781 17.80 0.63 -33.19
C ILE A 781 18.77 -0.42 -33.74
N LYS A 782 20.06 -0.25 -33.45
CA LYS A 782 21.08 -1.23 -33.88
C LYS A 782 20.78 -2.62 -33.31
N SER A 783 20.46 -2.68 -32.02
CA SER A 783 20.23 -3.95 -31.33
C SER A 783 19.04 -4.72 -31.88
N PHE A 784 17.89 -4.07 -32.07
CA PHE A 784 16.68 -4.74 -32.55
C PHE A 784 16.64 -4.88 -34.08
N GLY A 785 17.29 -3.99 -34.83
CA GLY A 785 17.31 -4.05 -36.30
C GLY A 785 18.09 -5.24 -36.88
N GLU A 786 18.91 -5.90 -36.06
CA GLU A 786 19.60 -7.16 -36.41
C GLU A 786 18.70 -8.40 -36.26
N MET A 787 17.49 -8.26 -35.69
CA MET A 787 16.59 -9.38 -35.44
C MET A 787 15.68 -9.65 -36.64
N GLU A 788 15.57 -10.92 -37.02
CA GLU A 788 14.69 -11.36 -38.09
C GLU A 788 13.21 -11.08 -37.76
N GLY A 789 12.47 -10.51 -38.71
CA GLY A 789 11.04 -10.23 -38.55
C GLY A 789 10.69 -9.00 -37.70
N VAL A 790 11.67 -8.25 -37.19
CA VAL A 790 11.44 -7.03 -36.40
C VAL A 790 11.40 -5.79 -37.31
N GLY A 791 10.30 -5.03 -37.26
CA GLY A 791 10.15 -3.78 -37.99
C GLY A 791 10.41 -2.56 -37.10
N ILE A 792 11.18 -1.59 -37.60
CA ILE A 792 11.52 -0.36 -36.86
C ILE A 792 11.39 0.85 -37.79
N SER A 793 10.66 1.87 -37.32
CA SER A 793 10.79 3.24 -37.81
C SER A 793 11.74 4.00 -36.89
N GLU A 794 12.80 4.61 -37.44
CA GLU A 794 13.76 5.37 -36.64
C GLU A 794 13.06 6.62 -36.02
N PRO A 795 12.97 6.71 -34.68
CA PRO A 795 12.36 7.88 -34.05
C PRO A 795 13.26 9.10 -34.22
N LEU A 796 12.64 10.21 -34.62
CA LEU A 796 13.29 11.50 -34.83
C LEU A 796 13.19 12.41 -33.59
N GLY A 797 12.44 12.00 -32.57
CA GLY A 797 12.35 12.67 -31.28
C GLY A 797 11.64 11.82 -30.21
N ALA A 798 11.23 12.48 -29.13
CA ALA A 798 10.76 11.83 -27.89
C ALA A 798 11.81 10.86 -27.33
N PHE A 799 11.38 9.85 -26.55
CA PHE A 799 12.28 8.82 -26.04
C PHE A 799 11.65 7.42 -26.08
N TYR A 800 10.93 7.14 -27.18
CA TYR A 800 10.24 5.88 -27.38
C TYR A 800 10.65 5.22 -28.69
N LEU A 801 10.72 3.90 -28.66
CA LEU A 801 10.80 3.05 -29.84
C LEU A 801 9.49 2.26 -29.94
N PHE A 802 8.80 2.36 -31.07
CA PHE A 802 7.57 1.61 -31.34
C PHE A 802 7.88 0.53 -32.37
N ILE A 803 8.16 -0.66 -31.85
CA ILE A 803 8.76 -1.76 -32.61
C ILE A 803 7.66 -2.71 -33.06
N ASP A 804 7.63 -3.04 -34.35
CA ASP A 804 6.76 -4.07 -34.91
C ASP A 804 7.35 -5.46 -34.62
N PHE A 805 6.58 -6.26 -33.87
CA PHE A 805 6.89 -7.65 -33.54
C PHE A 805 5.84 -8.62 -34.11
N SER A 806 5.00 -8.17 -35.04
CA SER A 806 3.86 -8.94 -35.55
C SER A 806 4.24 -10.24 -36.25
N SER A 807 5.47 -10.36 -36.76
CA SER A 807 6.02 -11.59 -37.33
C SER A 807 6.09 -12.76 -36.35
N TYR A 808 6.15 -12.48 -35.04
CA TYR A 808 6.17 -13.48 -33.97
C TYR A 808 4.77 -13.90 -33.52
N TYR A 809 3.71 -13.25 -34.01
CA TYR A 809 2.33 -13.62 -33.66
C TYR A 809 1.98 -14.96 -34.31
N GLY A 810 1.25 -15.79 -33.56
CA GLY A 810 0.95 -17.17 -33.88
C GLY A 810 1.91 -18.19 -33.27
N ALA A 811 3.06 -17.77 -32.72
CA ALA A 811 4.01 -18.67 -32.07
C ALA A 811 3.41 -19.32 -30.81
N GLU A 812 3.64 -20.62 -30.65
CA GLU A 812 3.21 -21.39 -29.48
C GLU A 812 4.40 -21.65 -28.56
N VAL A 813 4.24 -21.32 -27.28
CA VAL A 813 5.31 -21.39 -26.28
C VAL A 813 4.92 -22.34 -25.17
N GLU A 814 5.76 -23.36 -24.94
CA GLU A 814 5.57 -24.32 -23.85
C GLU A 814 5.53 -23.60 -22.49
N GLY A 815 4.51 -23.89 -21.68
CA GLY A 815 4.31 -23.29 -20.35
C GLY A 815 3.72 -21.88 -20.32
N PHE A 816 3.54 -21.21 -21.48
CA PHE A 816 2.88 -19.91 -21.57
C PHE A 816 1.59 -19.94 -22.41
N GLY A 817 1.61 -20.67 -23.51
CA GLY A 817 0.55 -20.70 -24.51
C GLY A 817 0.91 -19.93 -25.78
N LYS A 818 -0.10 -19.61 -26.58
CA LYS A 818 0.07 -18.93 -27.87
C LYS A 818 0.22 -17.42 -27.70
N ILE A 819 1.13 -16.82 -28.47
CA ILE A 819 1.30 -15.37 -28.60
C ILE A 819 0.46 -14.93 -29.79
N GLU A 820 -0.63 -14.20 -29.56
CA GLU A 820 -1.61 -13.84 -30.62
C GLU A 820 -1.60 -12.36 -30.99
N ASP A 821 -1.09 -11.50 -30.09
CA ASP A 821 -1.21 -10.05 -30.15
C ASP A 821 -0.13 -9.34 -29.31
N SER A 822 -0.12 -8.01 -29.31
CA SER A 822 0.87 -7.24 -28.54
C SER A 822 0.72 -7.40 -27.02
N ASP A 823 -0.50 -7.63 -26.51
CA ASP A 823 -0.78 -7.88 -25.09
C ASP A 823 -0.14 -9.19 -24.61
N SER A 824 -0.41 -10.29 -25.32
CA SER A 824 0.13 -11.61 -25.02
C SER A 824 1.66 -11.63 -25.17
N LEU A 825 2.22 -10.93 -26.16
CA LEU A 825 3.68 -10.79 -26.28
C LEU A 825 4.28 -9.97 -25.12
N CYS A 826 3.66 -8.85 -24.72
CA CYS A 826 4.13 -8.09 -23.56
C CYS A 826 4.05 -8.90 -22.25
N ARG A 827 2.98 -9.68 -22.06
CA ARG A 827 2.83 -10.57 -20.91
C ARG A 827 3.90 -11.67 -20.92
N TYR A 828 4.17 -12.26 -22.09
CA TYR A 828 5.25 -13.23 -22.26
C TYR A 828 6.62 -12.65 -21.87
N LEU A 829 6.95 -11.45 -22.35
CA LEU A 829 8.21 -10.77 -22.03
C LEU A 829 8.29 -10.34 -20.56
N LEU A 830 7.16 -9.98 -19.94
CA LEU A 830 7.13 -9.70 -18.51
C LEU A 830 7.38 -10.97 -17.68
N ASP A 831 6.73 -12.08 -18.02
CA ASP A 831 6.82 -13.32 -17.27
C ASP A 831 8.20 -13.99 -17.45
N GLN A 832 8.67 -14.11 -18.69
CA GLN A 832 9.89 -14.86 -19.03
C GLN A 832 11.16 -14.01 -19.00
N ALA A 833 11.10 -12.77 -19.47
CA ALA A 833 12.26 -11.88 -19.54
C ALA A 833 12.32 -10.88 -18.37
N GLN A 834 11.27 -10.77 -17.56
CA GLN A 834 11.13 -9.77 -16.50
C GLN A 834 11.38 -8.35 -17.04
N VAL A 835 10.86 -8.06 -18.24
CA VAL A 835 10.89 -6.74 -18.86
C VAL A 835 9.47 -6.22 -19.06
N ALA A 836 9.13 -5.11 -18.41
CA ALA A 836 7.83 -4.48 -18.52
C ALA A 836 7.82 -3.46 -19.68
N LEU A 837 7.04 -3.77 -20.72
CA LEU A 837 6.82 -2.96 -21.92
C LEU A 837 5.34 -2.58 -22.06
N VAL A 838 4.97 -1.71 -22.99
CA VAL A 838 3.55 -1.39 -23.22
C VAL A 838 3.08 -1.92 -24.58
N PRO A 839 1.99 -2.71 -24.62
CA PRO A 839 1.47 -3.30 -25.85
C PRO A 839 0.90 -2.24 -26.78
N GLY A 840 1.13 -2.41 -28.08
CA GLY A 840 0.75 -1.47 -29.13
C GLY A 840 -0.75 -1.22 -29.22
N VAL A 841 -1.57 -2.23 -28.91
CA VAL A 841 -3.04 -2.09 -28.88
C VAL A 841 -3.51 -0.97 -27.93
N ALA A 842 -2.72 -0.63 -26.89
CA ALA A 842 -3.01 0.50 -26.01
C ALA A 842 -2.93 1.87 -26.71
N PHE A 843 -2.21 1.93 -27.83
CA PHE A 843 -1.97 3.11 -28.64
C PHE A 843 -2.75 3.06 -29.97
N GLY A 844 -3.58 2.04 -30.18
CA GLY A 844 -4.39 1.88 -31.39
C GLY A 844 -3.70 1.14 -32.54
N ASP A 845 -2.56 0.49 -32.29
CA ASP A 845 -1.85 -0.32 -33.31
C ASP A 845 -1.25 -1.59 -32.67
N ASP A 846 -1.92 -2.71 -32.86
CA ASP A 846 -1.59 -3.99 -32.22
C ASP A 846 -0.38 -4.71 -32.84
N SER A 847 0.16 -4.22 -33.97
CA SER A 847 1.37 -4.80 -34.57
C SER A 847 2.63 -4.55 -33.74
N CYS A 848 2.61 -3.51 -32.89
CA CYS A 848 3.81 -3.00 -32.24
C CYS A 848 3.84 -3.15 -30.72
N ILE A 849 5.01 -2.90 -30.13
CA ILE A 849 5.23 -2.72 -28.69
C ILE A 849 6.03 -1.43 -28.47
N ARG A 850 5.64 -0.64 -27.46
CA ARG A 850 6.38 0.56 -27.06
C ARG A 850 7.43 0.25 -26.01
N ILE A 851 8.66 0.66 -26.30
CA ILE A 851 9.79 0.67 -25.36
C ILE A 851 10.18 2.12 -25.04
N SER A 852 10.15 2.50 -23.76
CA SER A 852 10.75 3.75 -23.29
C SER A 852 12.25 3.57 -23.11
N TYR A 853 13.07 4.40 -23.76
CA TYR A 853 14.54 4.39 -23.58
C TYR A 853 15.04 5.51 -22.67
N ALA A 854 14.16 6.05 -21.85
CA ALA A 854 14.50 6.93 -20.74
C ALA A 854 15.00 6.14 -19.51
N ALA A 855 16.02 5.31 -19.73
CA ALA A 855 16.69 4.51 -18.70
C ALA A 855 18.20 4.49 -18.98
N SER A 856 19.01 4.03 -18.02
CA SER A 856 20.45 3.94 -18.22
C SER A 856 20.79 2.99 -19.38
N LEU A 857 21.88 3.27 -20.10
CA LEU A 857 22.34 2.41 -21.20
C LEU A 857 22.57 0.97 -20.73
N THR A 858 23.09 0.78 -19.52
CA THR A 858 23.26 -0.54 -18.88
C THR A 858 21.93 -1.28 -18.67
N THR A 859 20.88 -0.57 -18.27
CA THR A 859 19.53 -1.16 -18.13
C THR A 859 18.97 -1.55 -19.49
N LEU A 860 19.19 -0.73 -20.52
CA LEU A 860 18.76 -1.01 -21.89
C LEU A 860 19.51 -2.20 -22.49
N GLN A 861 20.82 -2.31 -22.26
CA GLN A 861 21.62 -3.47 -22.66
C GLN A 861 21.07 -4.77 -22.06
N ALA A 862 20.83 -4.77 -20.74
CA ALA A 862 20.24 -5.92 -20.06
C ALA A 862 18.83 -6.25 -20.58
N ALA A 863 18.00 -5.25 -20.87
CA ALA A 863 16.68 -5.46 -21.44
C ALA A 863 16.73 -6.09 -22.83
N VAL A 864 17.57 -5.55 -23.72
CA VAL A 864 17.79 -6.08 -25.07
C VAL A 864 18.26 -7.53 -25.02
N GLU A 865 19.24 -7.86 -24.17
CA GLU A 865 19.74 -9.23 -24.04
C GLU A 865 18.63 -10.20 -23.61
N ARG A 866 17.81 -9.82 -22.62
CA ARG A 866 16.71 -10.65 -22.13
C ARG A 866 15.59 -10.80 -23.16
N ILE A 867 15.21 -9.73 -23.86
CA ILE A 867 14.21 -9.77 -24.93
C ILE A 867 14.70 -10.65 -26.07
N LYS A 868 15.92 -10.44 -26.58
CA LYS A 868 16.52 -11.29 -27.62
C LYS A 868 16.48 -12.76 -27.21
N LYS A 869 16.94 -13.08 -26.01
CA LYS A 869 16.94 -14.45 -25.49
C LYS A 869 15.54 -15.06 -25.42
N ALA A 870 14.53 -14.29 -25.02
CA ALA A 870 13.15 -14.76 -24.94
C ALA A 870 12.50 -14.95 -26.32
N LEU A 871 12.91 -14.18 -27.33
CA LEU A 871 12.37 -14.27 -28.70
C LEU A 871 13.09 -15.31 -29.57
N LEU A 872 14.36 -15.66 -29.27
CA LEU A 872 15.13 -16.69 -30.01
C LEU A 872 14.38 -18.04 -30.24
N PRO A 873 13.66 -18.63 -29.26
CA PRO A 873 12.95 -19.89 -29.50
C PRO A 873 11.67 -19.73 -30.33
N LEU A 874 11.19 -18.51 -30.56
CA LEU A 874 9.99 -18.25 -31.33
C LEU A 874 10.34 -18.27 -32.82
N LYS A 875 9.68 -19.14 -33.60
CA LYS A 875 9.77 -19.09 -35.07
C LYS A 875 8.88 -17.96 -35.59
N SER A 876 9.42 -17.13 -36.49
CA SER A 876 8.59 -16.22 -37.30
C SER A 876 7.52 -17.03 -38.03
N ALA A 877 6.26 -16.60 -37.97
CA ALA A 877 5.13 -17.29 -38.59
C ALA A 877 5.13 -17.16 -40.13
N VAL A 878 5.98 -16.29 -40.69
CA VAL A 878 6.15 -16.11 -42.13
C VAL A 878 7.43 -16.83 -42.57
N PRO A 879 7.34 -17.89 -43.41
CA PRO A 879 8.50 -18.42 -44.10
C PRO A 879 8.98 -17.39 -45.12
N VAL A 880 10.29 -17.20 -45.19
CA VAL A 880 11.04 -16.36 -46.16
C VAL A 880 10.48 -16.45 -47.58
#